data_AF-A0A1W6MSN9-F1
#
_entry.id   AF-A0A1W6MSN9-F1
#
_cell.length_a   1.000
_cell.length_b   1.000
_cell.length_c   1.000
_cell.angle_alpha   90.00
_cell.angle_beta   90.00
_cell.angle_gamma   90.00
#
_symmetry.space_group_name_H-M   'P 1'
#
loop_
_entity.id
_entity.type
_entity.pdbx_description
1 polymer ?
#
loop_
_entity_poly.entity_id
_entity_poly.type
_entity_poly.pdbx_seq_one_letter_code
_entity_poly.pdbx_strand_id
1 'polypeptide(L)'
;MSQNPRASRKPPVPSLLDLMARRAAGALMAERLLRLAAALGSLLLFFLALSWSGFWLEVGAPSRIAGVSLFALCAFVLTALEIRRGPPARSEALARLDAADESGLRPASGLQDRLAFERADAATIALWAAHRRRLVNALRGLRLPPPQPGLARRDPYALRALALLAAATTAIVAGSDRGTRLAAAFDWRSPGGAVDSARLDAWLDPPPYTGRAAIVLEEKDAGRTLQAPVNSILRIHGGGGATEGAFVELKDSDRSAGGERQERRFALKGDARLSLPNLGVFALAAIPDLAPTIELTAPPRNNFRGSMTLAFKTDDDYGVIEARASFAVKDGAPKPLFPPPRLALSLPQQQGGRGEAEATLDLADSPWAGGNAIMTLAAKDEGGNEGASKPVEVELPQRRFTDPLARALAEQRRLLVFDPSSSARTRLVLDALSLAPDLFNTPSSAYLGLRLARRALDRPESEENLREAADLLWAIATGLEGDTSESERALRQARERLRDAVARGASEEEIARLMQDLRDAMDKFMADMRRAGAQKKRPAREPAGETRVIDQQEIERMLSELDQASKSGDSRRAAELLDRLGEIFENLRGSGQARPSASGRGLSDIDRLSREQQQLRDDTFQGQGQNDSGAERQRSLRERLESTVQGLRRSGEGAPSDLDDADEAMKDAERALSQGPAGSERAVKAQGRAVQSLRRGADALAKRAGEGPSSEGEEGQNGRDPLGRDLGGDGGQNGAARLHPPGAAPAQRAHRLQEELQRRLDQRERPAEELDYLERLLKR
;
A
#
# COMPACT_ATOMS: atom_id res chain seq x y z
N MET A 1 -92.85 -13.28 109.98
CA MET A 1 -91.62 -14.07 109.74
C MET A 1 -91.57 -14.44 108.26
N SER A 2 -90.40 -14.21 107.67
CA SER A 2 -90.05 -14.30 106.25
C SER A 2 -90.49 -15.58 105.54
N GLN A 3 -90.95 -15.46 104.30
CA GLN A 3 -90.41 -16.26 103.18
C GLN A 3 -90.37 -15.42 101.90
N ASN A 4 -89.19 -15.44 101.27
CA ASN A 4 -88.78 -14.66 100.12
C ASN A 4 -88.52 -15.63 98.96
N PRO A 5 -89.24 -15.59 97.82
CA PRO A 5 -88.84 -16.35 96.65
C PRO A 5 -87.88 -15.51 95.79
N ARG A 6 -86.61 -15.93 95.75
CA ARG A 6 -85.60 -15.45 94.79
C ARG A 6 -86.04 -15.78 93.36
N ALA A 7 -86.67 -14.83 92.69
CA ALA A 7 -86.85 -14.83 91.25
C ALA A 7 -85.52 -14.46 90.57
N SER A 8 -84.95 -15.43 89.85
CA SER A 8 -83.79 -15.29 88.98
C SER A 8 -84.12 -14.39 87.78
N ARG A 9 -83.71 -13.12 87.86
CA ARG A 9 -83.73 -12.16 86.75
C ARG A 9 -82.81 -12.65 85.62
N LYS A 10 -83.40 -13.24 84.57
CA LYS A 10 -82.74 -13.38 83.26
C LYS A 10 -82.55 -11.98 82.64
N PRO A 11 -81.38 -11.65 82.07
CA PRO A 11 -81.14 -10.33 81.48
C PRO A 11 -81.99 -10.09 80.22
N PRO A 12 -82.22 -8.81 79.87
CA PRO A 12 -83.20 -8.41 78.87
C PRO A 12 -82.75 -8.77 77.43
N VAL A 13 -83.74 -9.04 76.59
CA VAL A 13 -83.68 -9.44 75.17
C VAL A 13 -82.85 -8.54 74.21
N PRO A 14 -82.53 -7.24 74.46
CA PRO A 14 -81.73 -6.42 73.52
C PRO A 14 -80.29 -6.90 73.29
N SER A 15 -79.67 -7.53 74.30
CA SER A 15 -78.23 -7.86 74.24
C SER A 15 -77.89 -9.01 73.29
N LEU A 16 -78.79 -9.99 73.12
CA LEU A 16 -78.56 -11.14 72.24
C LEU A 16 -78.65 -10.74 70.76
N LEU A 17 -79.65 -9.93 70.40
CA LEU A 17 -79.81 -9.41 69.04
C LEU A 17 -78.61 -8.56 68.63
N ASP A 18 -78.13 -7.68 69.52
CA ASP A 18 -76.97 -6.82 69.23
C ASP A 18 -75.68 -7.62 69.09
N LEU A 19 -75.48 -8.67 69.90
CA LEU A 19 -74.33 -9.57 69.75
C LEU A 19 -74.37 -10.34 68.42
N MET A 20 -75.53 -10.89 68.06
CA MET A 20 -75.71 -11.62 66.80
C MET A 20 -75.60 -10.69 65.59
N ALA A 21 -76.13 -9.47 65.67
CA ALA A 21 -75.98 -8.45 64.63
C ALA A 21 -74.52 -8.03 64.45
N ARG A 22 -73.74 -7.88 65.52
CA ARG A 22 -72.28 -7.62 65.43
C ARG A 22 -71.53 -8.78 64.78
N ARG A 23 -71.87 -10.04 65.10
CA ARG A 23 -71.29 -11.22 64.44
C ARG A 23 -71.67 -11.30 62.95
N ALA A 24 -72.91 -11.00 62.61
CA ALA A 24 -73.39 -10.93 61.22
C ALA A 24 -72.68 -9.82 60.44
N ALA A 25 -72.54 -8.63 61.05
CA ALA A 25 -71.77 -7.52 60.50
C ALA A 25 -70.29 -7.91 60.29
N GLY A 26 -69.69 -8.61 61.25
CA GLY A 26 -68.32 -9.14 61.13
C GLY A 26 -68.16 -10.12 59.97
N ALA A 27 -69.13 -11.03 59.78
CA ALA A 27 -69.12 -11.96 58.64
C ALA A 27 -69.28 -11.23 57.29
N LEU A 28 -70.14 -10.21 57.21
CA LEU A 28 -70.30 -9.38 56.01
C LEU A 28 -69.02 -8.58 55.70
N MET A 29 -68.37 -8.04 56.73
CA MET A 29 -67.09 -7.36 56.57
C MET A 29 -66.01 -8.33 56.08
N ALA A 30 -65.95 -9.55 56.63
CA ALA A 30 -65.04 -10.59 56.17
C ALA A 30 -65.30 -10.98 54.70
N GLU A 31 -66.56 -11.08 54.27
CA GLU A 31 -66.89 -11.31 52.85
C GLU A 31 -66.44 -10.16 51.94
N ARG A 32 -66.62 -8.91 52.37
CA ARG A 32 -66.16 -7.72 51.63
C ARG A 32 -64.63 -7.71 51.51
N LEU A 33 -63.92 -7.96 52.61
CA LEU A 33 -62.46 -8.07 52.63
C LEU A 33 -61.95 -9.22 51.77
N LEU A 34 -62.58 -10.40 51.83
CA LEU A 34 -62.23 -11.55 50.98
C LEU A 34 -62.45 -11.24 49.49
N ARG A 35 -63.52 -10.51 49.14
CA ARG A 35 -63.77 -10.07 47.76
C ARG A 35 -62.72 -9.07 47.28
N LEU A 36 -62.36 -8.10 48.12
CA LEU A 36 -61.32 -7.13 47.82
C LEU A 36 -59.95 -7.80 47.67
N ALA A 37 -59.59 -8.70 48.58
CA ALA A 37 -58.36 -9.49 48.52
C ALA A 37 -58.30 -10.33 47.24
N ALA A 38 -59.41 -10.96 46.84
CA ALA A 38 -59.48 -11.71 45.58
C ALA A 38 -59.31 -10.81 44.35
N ALA A 39 -59.89 -9.60 44.36
CA ALA A 39 -59.75 -8.64 43.26
C ALA A 39 -58.31 -8.09 43.13
N LEU A 40 -57.72 -7.69 44.26
CA LEU A 40 -56.33 -7.24 44.32
C LEU A 40 -55.36 -8.36 43.96
N GLY A 41 -55.62 -9.58 44.42
CA GLY A 41 -54.85 -10.77 44.06
C GLY A 41 -54.88 -11.05 42.56
N SER A 42 -56.04 -10.93 41.91
CA SER A 42 -56.12 -11.09 40.45
C SER A 42 -55.39 -9.98 39.69
N LEU A 43 -55.47 -8.73 40.17
CA LEU A 43 -54.77 -7.61 39.57
C LEU A 43 -53.24 -7.75 39.68
N LEU A 44 -52.77 -8.23 40.84
CA LEU A 44 -51.36 -8.57 41.07
C LEU A 44 -50.90 -9.70 40.14
N LEU A 45 -51.70 -10.75 39.96
CA LEU A 45 -51.37 -11.85 39.05
C LEU A 45 -51.26 -11.38 37.59
N PHE A 46 -52.16 -10.49 37.14
CA PHE A 46 -52.04 -9.89 35.81
C PHE A 46 -50.78 -9.02 35.67
N PHE A 47 -50.43 -8.24 36.69
CA PHE A 47 -49.19 -7.45 36.68
C PHE A 47 -47.95 -8.35 36.61
N LEU A 48 -47.93 -9.44 37.38
CA LEU A 48 -46.85 -10.42 37.33
C LEU A 48 -46.76 -11.11 35.97
N ALA A 49 -47.90 -11.50 35.39
CA ALA A 49 -47.94 -12.11 34.07
C ALA A 49 -47.39 -11.18 32.99
N LEU A 50 -47.83 -9.92 32.99
CA LEU A 50 -47.32 -8.90 32.06
C LEU A 50 -45.82 -8.66 32.28
N SER A 51 -45.37 -8.63 33.53
CA SER A 51 -43.95 -8.43 33.84
C SER A 51 -43.09 -9.60 33.38
N TRP A 52 -43.48 -10.84 33.68
CA TRP A 52 -42.74 -12.02 33.28
C TRP A 52 -42.78 -12.30 31.77
N SER A 53 -43.80 -11.81 31.06
CA SER A 53 -43.84 -11.89 29.59
C SER A 53 -42.66 -11.18 28.91
N GLY A 54 -42.03 -10.21 29.57
CA GLY A 54 -40.93 -9.42 29.00
C GLY A 54 -41.38 -8.11 28.36
N PHE A 55 -42.67 -7.79 28.39
CA PHE A 55 -43.24 -6.56 27.80
C PHE A 55 -42.49 -5.28 28.21
N TRP A 56 -42.06 -5.16 29.47
CA TRP A 56 -41.35 -3.97 29.95
C TRP A 56 -39.98 -3.77 29.30
N LEU A 57 -39.34 -4.82 28.80
CA LEU A 57 -38.02 -4.73 28.14
C LEU A 57 -38.13 -4.07 26.77
N GLU A 58 -39.24 -4.26 26.07
CA GLU A 58 -39.46 -3.73 24.72
C GLU A 58 -39.94 -2.27 24.73
N VAL A 59 -40.58 -1.82 25.81
CA VAL A 59 -41.19 -0.49 25.89
C VAL A 59 -40.32 0.51 26.65
N GLY A 60 -40.32 1.75 26.18
CA GLY A 60 -39.55 2.85 26.79
C GLY A 60 -40.03 3.28 28.18
N ALA A 61 -39.20 4.06 28.88
CA ALA A 61 -39.48 4.58 30.22
C ALA A 61 -40.88 5.19 30.43
N PRO A 62 -41.42 6.06 29.54
CA PRO A 62 -42.76 6.63 29.77
C PRO A 62 -43.86 5.57 29.75
N SER A 63 -43.73 4.55 28.90
CA SER A 63 -44.69 3.44 28.81
C SER A 63 -44.65 2.53 30.04
N ARG A 64 -43.45 2.31 30.60
CA ARG A 64 -43.29 1.58 31.88
C ARG A 64 -43.98 2.31 33.03
N ILE A 65 -43.72 3.61 33.15
CA ILE A 65 -44.33 4.47 34.17
C ILE A 65 -45.86 4.48 34.01
N ALA A 66 -46.36 4.68 32.79
CA ALA A 66 -47.80 4.68 32.51
C ALA A 66 -48.45 3.34 32.89
N GLY A 67 -47.81 2.22 32.53
CA GLY A 67 -48.31 0.89 32.84
C GLY A 67 -48.36 0.60 34.35
N VAL A 68 -47.27 0.84 35.08
CA VAL A 68 -47.25 0.67 36.55
C VAL A 68 -48.27 1.59 37.23
N SER A 69 -48.36 2.85 36.77
CA SER A 69 -49.32 3.82 37.30
C SER A 69 -50.77 3.39 37.08
N LEU A 70 -51.09 2.77 35.95
CA LEU A 70 -52.42 2.25 35.67
C LEU A 70 -52.81 1.12 36.62
N PHE A 71 -51.92 0.16 36.87
CA PHE A 71 -52.17 -0.92 37.83
C PHE A 71 -52.31 -0.39 39.27
N ALA A 72 -51.47 0.58 39.66
CA ALA A 72 -51.58 1.24 40.96
C ALA A 72 -52.90 2.01 41.10
N LEU A 73 -53.33 2.73 40.06
CA LEU A 73 -54.61 3.45 40.03
C LEU A 73 -55.79 2.49 40.15
N CYS A 74 -55.79 1.37 39.43
CA CYS A 74 -56.84 0.36 39.53
C CYS A 74 -56.92 -0.25 40.94
N ALA A 75 -55.78 -0.59 41.56
CA ALA A 75 -55.75 -1.06 42.95
C ALA A 75 -56.28 0.01 43.93
N PHE A 76 -55.91 1.28 43.72
CA PHE A 76 -56.39 2.41 44.51
C PHE A 76 -57.90 2.61 44.36
N VAL A 77 -58.44 2.57 43.15
CA VAL A 77 -59.89 2.72 42.89
C VAL A 77 -60.67 1.58 43.54
N LEU A 78 -60.22 0.34 43.41
CA LEU A 78 -60.88 -0.82 44.02
C LEU A 78 -60.93 -0.72 45.56
N THR A 79 -59.81 -0.33 46.18
CA THR A 79 -59.73 -0.14 47.63
C THR A 79 -60.56 1.07 48.08
N ALA A 80 -60.49 2.20 47.39
CA ALA A 80 -61.25 3.41 47.69
C ALA A 80 -62.77 3.21 47.56
N LEU A 81 -63.23 2.47 46.53
CA LEU A 81 -64.64 2.11 46.38
C LEU A 81 -65.14 1.27 47.56
N GLU A 82 -64.33 0.35 48.08
CA GLU A 82 -64.72 -0.48 49.21
C GLU A 82 -64.68 0.29 50.54
N ILE A 83 -63.70 1.18 50.73
CA ILE A 83 -63.64 2.07 51.91
C ILE A 83 -64.84 3.03 51.91
N ARG A 84 -65.22 3.59 50.75
CA ARG A 84 -66.37 4.50 50.63
C ARG A 84 -67.70 3.83 50.96
N ARG A 85 -67.82 2.51 50.79
CA ARG A 85 -69.03 1.76 51.17
C ARG A 85 -69.24 1.67 52.68
N GLY A 86 -68.23 2.02 53.49
CA GLY A 86 -68.33 2.08 54.94
C GLY A 86 -68.57 0.72 55.62
N PRO A 87 -68.69 0.70 56.97
CA PRO A 87 -69.03 -0.51 57.71
C PRO A 87 -70.42 -1.01 57.30
N PRO A 88 -70.65 -2.34 57.30
CA PRO A 88 -71.95 -2.91 56.92
C PRO A 88 -73.06 -2.32 57.80
N ALA A 89 -74.11 -1.83 57.16
CA ALA A 89 -75.23 -1.21 57.86
C ALA A 89 -75.92 -2.21 58.78
N ARG A 90 -76.46 -1.74 59.92
CA ARG A 90 -77.18 -2.60 60.87
C ARG A 90 -78.33 -3.35 60.20
N SER A 91 -79.01 -2.73 59.22
CA SER A 91 -80.05 -3.36 58.41
C SER A 91 -79.56 -4.54 57.58
N GLU A 92 -78.36 -4.48 56.98
CA GLU A 92 -77.77 -5.59 56.22
C GLU A 92 -77.43 -6.77 57.13
N ALA A 93 -76.93 -6.49 58.33
CA ALA A 93 -76.63 -7.51 59.33
C ALA A 93 -77.90 -8.24 59.81
N LEU A 94 -79.01 -7.51 59.97
CA LEU A 94 -80.31 -8.09 60.33
C LEU A 94 -80.93 -8.87 59.17
N ALA A 95 -80.86 -8.33 57.95
CA ALA A 95 -81.32 -9.03 56.75
C ALA A 95 -80.58 -10.37 56.55
N ARG A 96 -79.29 -10.44 56.89
CA ARG A 96 -78.53 -11.71 56.88
C ARG A 96 -79.02 -12.69 57.94
N LEU A 97 -79.35 -12.21 59.13
CA LEU A 97 -79.92 -13.07 60.19
C LEU A 97 -81.28 -13.60 59.77
N ASP A 98 -82.12 -12.78 59.13
CA ASP A 98 -83.43 -13.21 58.62
C ASP A 98 -83.32 -14.18 57.44
N ALA A 99 -82.32 -14.01 56.56
CA ALA A 99 -82.07 -14.94 55.46
C ALA A 99 -81.52 -16.29 55.91
N ALA A 100 -80.97 -16.38 57.13
CA ALA A 100 -80.50 -17.62 57.74
C ALA A 100 -81.60 -18.37 58.50
N ASP A 101 -82.79 -17.78 58.63
CA ASP A 101 -83.94 -18.41 59.28
C ASP A 101 -84.72 -19.29 58.28
N GLU A 102 -84.83 -20.58 58.58
CA GLU A 102 -85.63 -21.53 57.81
C GLU A 102 -87.12 -21.49 58.16
N SER A 103 -87.49 -20.86 59.29
CA SER A 103 -88.88 -20.81 59.76
C SER A 103 -89.74 -19.74 59.06
N GLY A 104 -89.12 -18.87 58.24
CA GLY A 104 -89.80 -17.80 57.50
C GLY A 104 -90.32 -16.65 58.37
N LEU A 105 -89.98 -16.62 59.66
CA LEU A 105 -90.51 -15.68 60.65
C LEU A 105 -89.73 -14.36 60.74
N ARG A 106 -88.58 -14.25 60.05
CA ARG A 106 -87.72 -13.06 60.02
C ARG A 106 -87.47 -12.46 61.43
N PRO A 107 -86.86 -13.25 62.33
CA PRO A 107 -86.77 -12.93 63.75
C PRO A 107 -85.97 -11.66 64.08
N ALA A 108 -85.03 -11.24 63.22
CA ALA A 108 -84.20 -10.08 63.47
C ALA A 108 -84.92 -8.77 63.12
N SER A 109 -85.59 -8.69 61.98
CA SER A 109 -86.41 -7.51 61.61
C SER A 109 -87.68 -7.41 62.45
N GLY A 110 -88.39 -8.53 62.68
CA GLY A 110 -89.65 -8.53 63.44
C GLY A 110 -89.50 -8.16 64.93
N LEU A 111 -88.29 -8.29 65.50
CA LEU A 111 -87.99 -7.81 66.86
C LEU A 111 -87.76 -6.29 66.93
N GLN A 112 -87.55 -5.63 65.79
CA GLN A 112 -87.45 -4.17 65.70
C GLN A 112 -88.80 -3.49 65.49
N ASP A 113 -89.78 -4.25 64.98
CA ASP A 113 -91.13 -3.74 64.77
C ASP A 113 -91.75 -3.27 66.09
N ARG A 114 -92.50 -2.19 65.99
CA ARG A 114 -93.30 -1.63 67.08
C ARG A 114 -94.77 -1.70 66.68
N LEU A 115 -95.65 -1.86 67.65
CA LEU A 115 -97.09 -1.72 67.42
C LEU A 115 -97.37 -0.32 66.87
N ALA A 116 -98.11 -0.24 65.77
CA ALA A 116 -98.42 1.03 65.10
C ALA A 116 -99.29 1.97 65.96
N PHE A 117 -99.98 1.44 66.96
CA PHE A 117 -100.88 2.18 67.84
C PHE A 117 -100.36 2.16 69.29
N GLU A 118 -100.13 3.35 69.87
CA GLU A 118 -99.71 3.48 71.27
C GLU A 118 -100.83 3.12 72.28
N ARG A 119 -102.10 3.13 71.84
CA ARG A 119 -103.27 2.68 72.61
C ARG A 119 -103.92 1.47 71.93
N ALA A 120 -103.31 0.31 72.11
CA ALA A 120 -103.83 -0.96 71.61
C ALA A 120 -104.67 -1.69 72.68
N ASP A 121 -105.69 -2.44 72.25
CA ASP A 121 -106.51 -3.30 73.11
C ASP A 121 -105.65 -4.35 73.84
N ALA A 122 -106.09 -4.76 75.04
CA ALA A 122 -105.38 -5.74 75.87
C ALA A 122 -105.13 -7.07 75.14
N ALA A 123 -106.03 -7.49 74.26
CA ALA A 123 -105.89 -8.69 73.43
C ALA A 123 -104.75 -8.57 72.39
N THR A 124 -104.64 -7.40 71.74
CA THR A 124 -103.58 -7.10 70.75
C THR A 124 -102.20 -7.10 71.40
N ILE A 125 -102.10 -6.55 72.61
CA ILE A 125 -100.86 -6.58 73.41
C ILE A 125 -100.47 -8.02 73.75
N ALA A 126 -101.43 -8.88 74.10
CA ALA A 126 -101.18 -10.29 74.41
C ALA A 126 -100.70 -11.10 73.18
N LEU A 127 -101.33 -10.91 72.01
CA LEU A 127 -100.91 -11.55 70.75
C LEU A 127 -99.52 -11.08 70.31
N TRP A 128 -99.24 -9.78 70.43
CA TRP A 128 -97.91 -9.22 70.16
C TRP A 128 -96.84 -9.79 71.09
N ALA A 129 -97.15 -9.93 72.39
CA ALA A 129 -96.24 -10.55 73.35
C ALA A 129 -95.98 -12.03 73.03
N ALA A 130 -96.98 -12.77 72.57
CA ALA A 130 -96.83 -14.16 72.12
C ALA A 130 -95.98 -14.26 70.85
N HIS A 131 -96.20 -13.38 69.87
CA HIS A 131 -95.40 -13.30 68.64
C HIS A 131 -93.94 -12.98 68.95
N ARG A 132 -93.66 -11.97 69.79
CA ARG A 132 -92.30 -11.64 70.24
C ARG A 132 -91.60 -12.81 70.93
N ARG A 133 -92.31 -13.60 71.74
CA ARG A 133 -91.73 -14.82 72.36
C ARG A 133 -91.33 -15.87 71.32
N ARG A 134 -92.13 -16.05 70.25
CA ARG A 134 -91.78 -16.95 69.14
C ARG A 134 -90.53 -16.45 68.40
N LEU A 135 -90.44 -15.16 68.09
CA LEU A 135 -89.27 -14.57 67.43
C LEU A 135 -87.98 -14.71 68.27
N VAL A 136 -88.05 -14.51 69.59
CA VAL A 136 -86.90 -14.69 70.50
C VAL A 136 -86.44 -16.15 70.53
N ASN A 137 -87.36 -17.11 70.53
CA ASN A 137 -87.00 -18.53 70.51
C ASN A 137 -86.38 -18.94 69.16
N ALA A 138 -86.90 -18.42 68.04
CA ALA A 138 -86.30 -18.61 66.73
C ALA A 138 -84.87 -18.03 66.68
N LEU A 139 -84.66 -16.81 67.22
CA LEU A 139 -83.34 -16.18 67.29
C LEU A 139 -82.32 -17.00 68.13
N ARG A 140 -82.76 -17.65 69.23
CA ARG A 140 -81.88 -18.48 70.06
C ARG A 140 -81.41 -19.76 69.37
N GLY A 141 -82.24 -20.32 68.47
CA GLY A 141 -81.91 -21.51 67.70
C GLY A 141 -81.10 -21.24 66.43
N LEU A 142 -80.93 -19.96 66.05
CA LEU A 142 -80.36 -19.58 64.76
C LEU A 142 -78.83 -19.73 64.75
N ARG A 143 -78.32 -20.46 63.76
CA ARG A 143 -76.88 -20.59 63.49
C ARG A 143 -76.49 -19.68 62.34
N LEU A 144 -75.54 -18.77 62.55
CA LEU A 144 -75.05 -17.93 61.45
C LEU A 144 -74.30 -18.78 60.42
N PRO A 145 -74.63 -18.68 59.12
CA PRO A 145 -73.82 -19.28 58.07
C PRO A 145 -72.44 -18.58 57.99
N PRO A 146 -71.37 -19.34 57.72
CA PRO A 146 -70.02 -18.77 57.55
C PRO A 146 -69.99 -17.72 56.43
N PRO A 147 -68.97 -16.86 56.38
CA PRO A 147 -68.84 -15.87 55.30
C PRO A 147 -68.76 -16.57 53.94
N GLN A 148 -69.68 -16.26 53.05
CA GLN A 148 -69.75 -16.81 51.70
C GLN A 148 -69.49 -15.68 50.70
N PRO A 149 -68.23 -15.44 50.32
CA PRO A 149 -67.89 -14.31 49.46
C PRO A 149 -68.48 -14.43 48.05
N GLY A 150 -68.97 -15.61 47.64
CA GLY A 150 -69.68 -15.79 46.37
C GLY A 150 -68.79 -15.51 45.16
N LEU A 151 -67.50 -15.82 45.27
CA LEU A 151 -66.46 -15.41 44.32
C LEU A 151 -66.73 -15.91 42.90
N ALA A 152 -67.28 -17.11 42.74
CA ALA A 152 -67.62 -17.69 41.43
C ALA A 152 -68.81 -16.99 40.74
N ARG A 153 -69.83 -16.56 41.49
CA ARG A 153 -71.01 -15.87 40.91
C ARG A 153 -70.68 -14.48 40.37
N ARG A 154 -69.60 -13.86 40.85
CA ARG A 154 -69.16 -12.51 40.45
C ARG A 154 -68.07 -12.51 39.39
N ASP A 155 -67.56 -13.68 39.00
CA ASP A 155 -66.56 -13.82 37.95
C ASP A 155 -67.08 -14.75 36.84
N PRO A 156 -68.08 -14.31 36.04
CA PRO A 156 -68.70 -15.15 35.03
C PRO A 156 -67.73 -15.52 33.89
N TYR A 157 -66.72 -14.70 33.64
CA TYR A 157 -65.70 -14.91 32.61
C TYR A 157 -64.43 -15.62 33.14
N ALA A 158 -64.42 -16.04 34.41
CA ALA A 158 -63.28 -16.69 35.06
C ALA A 158 -61.94 -15.92 34.92
N LEU A 159 -61.98 -14.60 34.97
CA LEU A 159 -60.80 -13.73 34.81
C LEU A 159 -59.71 -14.04 35.85
N ARG A 160 -60.10 -14.53 37.03
CA ARG A 160 -59.14 -14.96 38.07
C ARG A 160 -58.36 -16.21 37.67
N ALA A 161 -59.03 -17.18 37.07
CA ALA A 161 -58.38 -18.39 36.58
C ALA A 161 -57.44 -18.06 35.42
N LEU A 162 -57.86 -17.15 34.52
CA LEU A 162 -57.02 -16.65 33.44
C LEU A 162 -55.78 -15.91 33.97
N ALA A 163 -55.92 -15.05 34.98
CA ALA A 163 -54.78 -14.37 35.60
C ALA A 163 -53.78 -15.36 36.20
N LEU A 164 -54.25 -16.40 36.89
CA LEU A 164 -53.41 -17.42 37.49
C LEU A 164 -52.69 -18.26 36.42
N LEU A 165 -53.39 -18.66 35.36
CA LEU A 165 -52.82 -19.42 34.26
C LEU A 165 -51.79 -18.58 33.48
N ALA A 166 -52.11 -17.33 33.18
CA ALA A 166 -51.19 -16.40 32.51
C ALA A 166 -49.94 -16.16 33.36
N ALA A 167 -50.07 -15.97 34.68
CA ALA A 167 -48.94 -15.80 35.58
C ALA A 167 -48.08 -17.08 35.65
N ALA A 168 -48.69 -18.27 35.73
CA ALA A 168 -47.95 -19.53 35.80
C ALA A 168 -47.19 -19.82 34.50
N THR A 169 -47.83 -19.63 33.35
CA THR A 169 -47.21 -19.86 32.03
C THR A 169 -46.08 -18.87 31.76
N THR A 170 -46.30 -17.58 31.99
CA THR A 170 -45.24 -16.56 31.83
C THR A 170 -44.12 -16.73 32.84
N ALA A 171 -44.38 -17.20 34.07
CA ALA A 171 -43.34 -17.55 35.02
C ALA A 171 -42.44 -18.69 34.51
N ILE A 172 -43.02 -19.72 33.91
CA ILE A 172 -42.25 -20.85 33.33
C ILE A 172 -41.39 -20.32 32.17
N VAL A 173 -41.96 -19.53 31.27
CA VAL A 173 -41.24 -18.90 30.14
C VAL A 173 -40.11 -17.99 30.62
N ALA A 174 -40.31 -17.23 31.69
CA ALA A 174 -39.30 -16.32 32.22
C ALA A 174 -38.10 -17.03 32.88
N GLY A 175 -38.22 -18.31 33.27
CA GLY A 175 -37.10 -19.10 33.80
C GLY A 175 -36.32 -18.43 34.93
N SER A 176 -35.00 -18.25 34.75
CA SER A 176 -34.09 -17.54 35.66
C SER A 176 -34.25 -16.02 35.66
N ASP A 177 -34.84 -15.45 34.61
CA ASP A 177 -34.92 -14.01 34.37
C ASP A 177 -36.16 -13.37 35.03
N ARG A 178 -36.88 -14.11 35.87
CA ARG A 178 -38.08 -13.60 36.57
C ARG A 178 -37.80 -12.34 37.38
N GLY A 179 -36.62 -12.26 38.00
CA GLY A 179 -36.19 -11.12 38.81
C GLY A 179 -35.89 -9.90 37.95
N THR A 180 -35.14 -10.07 36.85
CA THR A 180 -34.75 -8.98 35.95
C THR A 180 -35.96 -8.42 35.20
N ARG A 181 -36.86 -9.29 34.71
CA ARG A 181 -38.10 -8.88 34.02
C ARG A 181 -39.09 -8.14 34.92
N LEU A 182 -39.16 -8.51 36.21
CA LEU A 182 -39.97 -7.79 37.19
C LEU A 182 -39.34 -6.45 37.57
N ALA A 183 -38.02 -6.41 37.75
CA ALA A 183 -37.29 -5.19 38.06
C ALA A 183 -37.37 -4.16 36.92
N ALA A 184 -37.43 -4.62 35.66
CA ALA A 184 -37.55 -3.76 34.48
C ALA A 184 -38.78 -2.84 34.52
N ALA A 185 -39.89 -3.25 35.17
CA ALA A 185 -41.08 -2.40 35.36
C ALA A 185 -40.79 -1.12 36.17
N PHE A 186 -39.80 -1.17 37.05
CA PHE A 186 -39.42 -0.09 37.97
C PHE A 186 -38.14 0.64 37.55
N ASP A 187 -37.51 0.25 36.44
CA ASP A 187 -36.39 0.98 35.87
C ASP A 187 -36.89 2.12 34.99
N TRP A 188 -36.97 3.30 35.61
CA TRP A 188 -37.44 4.56 35.00
C TRP A 188 -36.30 5.48 34.54
N ARG A 189 -35.05 5.06 34.68
CA ARG A 189 -33.87 5.89 34.38
C ARG A 189 -33.26 5.60 33.01
N SER A 190 -33.56 4.44 32.43
CA SER A 190 -33.07 4.07 31.10
C SER A 190 -33.99 4.66 30.01
N PRO A 191 -33.49 5.56 29.13
CA PRO A 191 -34.25 6.01 27.97
C PRO A 191 -34.39 4.82 27.01
N GLY A 192 -35.50 4.10 27.14
CA GLY A 192 -35.74 2.91 26.33
C GLY A 192 -35.95 3.25 24.86
N GLY A 193 -34.89 3.09 24.08
CA GLY A 193 -34.89 2.26 22.88
C GLY A 193 -34.00 1.05 23.16
N ALA A 194 -33.98 0.06 22.29
CA ALA A 194 -32.95 -0.97 22.32
C ALA A 194 -31.58 -0.29 22.24
N VAL A 195 -30.98 -0.02 23.39
CA VAL A 195 -29.53 0.11 23.48
C VAL A 195 -29.08 -1.32 23.28
N ASP A 196 -28.83 -1.68 22.01
CA ASP A 196 -27.77 -2.63 21.71
C ASP A 196 -26.70 -2.34 22.75
N SER A 197 -26.38 -3.31 23.61
CA SER A 197 -25.24 -3.22 24.49
C SER A 197 -24.08 -2.80 23.61
N ALA A 198 -23.78 -1.51 23.58
CA ALA A 198 -22.84 -0.93 22.66
C ALA A 198 -21.53 -1.47 23.17
N ARG A 199 -21.12 -2.60 22.59
CA ARG A 199 -19.91 -3.30 22.91
C ARG A 199 -18.83 -2.25 22.74
N LEU A 200 -18.24 -1.84 23.85
CA LEU A 200 -17.26 -0.78 23.85
C LEU A 200 -15.99 -1.42 23.29
N ASP A 201 -15.81 -1.30 21.98
CA ASP A 201 -14.68 -1.87 21.28
C ASP A 201 -13.64 -0.76 21.10
N ALA A 202 -12.50 -0.93 21.75
CA ALA A 202 -11.36 -0.03 21.61
C ALA A 202 -10.17 -0.81 21.09
N TRP A 203 -9.51 -0.28 20.07
CA TRP A 203 -8.25 -0.81 19.58
C TRP A 203 -7.29 0.32 19.27
N LEU A 204 -6.02 0.00 19.37
CA LEU A 204 -4.91 0.87 19.06
C LEU A 204 -4.30 0.42 17.73
N ASP A 205 -4.34 1.31 16.74
CA ASP A 205 -3.86 1.06 15.40
C ASP A 205 -2.47 1.71 15.24
N PRO A 206 -1.38 0.92 15.19
CA PRO A 206 -0.05 1.45 14.94
C PRO A 206 0.04 2.12 13.56
N PRO A 207 0.95 3.09 13.36
CA PRO A 207 1.17 3.64 12.03
C PRO A 207 1.54 2.55 11.01
N PRO A 208 1.07 2.66 9.76
CA PRO A 208 1.26 1.62 8.74
C PRO A 208 2.73 1.26 8.50
N TYR A 209 3.62 2.25 8.59
CA TYR A 209 5.06 2.08 8.44
C TYR A 209 5.70 1.14 9.46
N THR A 210 5.05 0.94 10.61
CA THR A 210 5.59 0.05 11.65
C THR A 210 5.37 -1.42 11.32
N GLY A 211 4.49 -1.74 10.36
CA GLY A 211 4.14 -3.12 9.99
C GLY A 211 3.50 -3.94 11.12
N ARG A 212 3.10 -3.31 12.23
CA ARG A 212 2.53 -3.97 13.41
C ARG A 212 1.01 -4.12 13.28
N ALA A 213 0.48 -5.25 13.74
CA ALA A 213 -0.96 -5.48 13.78
C ALA A 213 -1.64 -4.58 14.83
N ALA A 214 -2.90 -4.22 14.58
CA ALA A 214 -3.71 -3.47 15.53
C ALA A 214 -3.86 -4.22 16.85
N ILE A 215 -3.69 -3.51 17.96
CA ILE A 215 -3.78 -4.05 19.32
C ILE A 215 -5.20 -3.82 19.82
N VAL A 216 -5.99 -4.90 19.92
CA VAL A 216 -7.33 -4.85 20.49
C VAL A 216 -7.23 -4.79 22.02
N LEU A 217 -7.93 -3.85 22.65
CA LEU A 217 -7.95 -3.72 24.10
C LEU A 217 -9.03 -4.65 24.66
N GLU A 218 -8.62 -5.68 25.39
CA GLU A 218 -9.53 -6.60 26.08
C GLU A 218 -9.50 -6.37 27.60
N GLU A 219 -10.59 -6.72 28.30
CA GLU A 219 -10.69 -6.66 29.77
C GLU A 219 -9.56 -7.43 30.49
N LYS A 220 -9.01 -8.48 29.85
CA LYS A 220 -7.91 -9.29 30.38
C LYS A 220 -6.58 -8.53 30.47
N ASP A 221 -6.42 -7.48 29.67
CA ASP A 221 -5.22 -6.66 29.62
C ASP A 221 -5.31 -5.42 30.53
N ALA A 222 -6.42 -5.27 31.25
CA ALA A 222 -6.60 -4.23 32.26
C ALA A 222 -5.52 -4.35 33.36
N GLY A 223 -4.81 -3.26 33.62
CA GLY A 223 -3.72 -3.19 34.59
C GLY A 223 -2.34 -3.62 34.07
N ARG A 224 -2.21 -4.07 32.81
CA ARG A 224 -0.91 -4.31 32.17
C ARG A 224 -0.40 -3.07 31.45
N THR A 225 0.92 -2.95 31.36
CA THR A 225 1.58 -1.94 30.52
C THR A 225 1.66 -2.48 29.09
N LEU A 226 0.84 -1.93 28.21
CA LEU A 226 0.86 -2.20 26.77
C LEU A 226 1.88 -1.29 26.09
N GLN A 227 2.65 -1.82 25.15
CA GLN A 227 3.63 -1.04 24.40
C GLN A 227 3.12 -0.75 22.99
N ALA A 228 3.20 0.50 22.56
CA ALA A 228 2.78 0.90 21.23
C ALA A 228 3.70 1.98 20.65
N PRO A 229 3.95 2.00 19.32
CA PRO A 229 4.71 3.07 18.69
C PRO A 229 4.06 4.45 18.90
N VAL A 230 4.88 5.50 18.95
CA VAL A 230 4.40 6.88 18.87
C VAL A 230 3.58 7.07 17.59
N ASN A 231 2.60 7.98 17.62
CA ASN A 231 1.61 8.24 16.57
C ASN A 231 0.60 7.12 16.31
N SER A 232 0.55 6.08 17.15
CA SER A 232 -0.54 5.09 17.11
C SER A 232 -1.90 5.76 17.37
N ILE A 233 -2.91 5.40 16.58
CA ILE A 233 -4.26 5.96 16.65
C ILE A 233 -5.14 5.03 17.47
N LEU A 234 -5.58 5.50 18.63
CA LEU A 234 -6.60 4.82 19.44
C LEU A 234 -7.97 5.15 18.88
N ARG A 235 -8.72 4.11 18.47
CA ARG A 235 -10.10 4.23 17.99
C ARG A 235 -11.03 3.61 19.03
N ILE A 236 -11.92 4.43 19.59
CA ILE A 236 -12.92 3.99 20.58
C ILE A 236 -14.30 4.01 19.94
N HIS A 237 -14.98 2.87 19.94
CA HIS A 237 -16.36 2.72 19.51
C HIS A 237 -17.27 2.58 20.73
N GLY A 238 -18.25 3.47 20.86
CA GLY A 238 -19.18 3.46 21.99
C GLY A 238 -18.93 4.63 22.97
N GLY A 239 -19.99 5.00 23.69
CA GLY A 239 -19.99 6.21 24.51
C GLY A 239 -19.19 6.05 25.81
N GLY A 240 -18.05 6.74 25.88
CA GLY A 240 -17.33 7.02 27.13
C GLY A 240 -15.90 6.48 27.18
N GLY A 241 -14.99 7.29 27.69
CA GLY A 241 -13.58 6.97 27.89
C GLY A 241 -12.84 8.22 28.38
N ALA A 242 -12.11 8.10 29.48
CA ALA A 242 -11.25 9.15 30.01
C ALA A 242 -9.80 8.83 29.65
N THR A 243 -9.17 9.71 28.87
CA THR A 243 -7.76 9.63 28.52
C THR A 243 -6.96 10.58 29.41
N GLU A 244 -5.92 10.09 30.07
CA GLU A 244 -4.95 10.88 30.82
C GLU A 244 -3.55 10.73 30.22
N GLY A 245 -2.77 11.80 30.17
CA GLY A 245 -1.39 11.79 29.64
C GLY A 245 -1.27 12.28 28.20
N ALA A 246 -0.30 11.77 27.45
CA ALA A 246 0.11 12.29 26.13
C ALA A 246 -0.80 11.88 24.96
N PHE A 247 -2.10 11.76 25.19
CA PHE A 247 -3.10 11.57 24.15
C PHE A 247 -3.56 12.91 23.58
N VAL A 248 -3.55 13.04 22.25
CA VAL A 248 -4.11 14.21 21.56
C VAL A 248 -5.33 13.77 20.78
N GLU A 249 -6.49 14.36 21.10
CA GLU A 249 -7.73 14.11 20.35
C GLU A 249 -7.58 14.68 18.93
N LEU A 250 -7.75 13.82 17.93
CA LEU A 250 -7.71 14.22 16.52
C LEU A 250 -9.05 14.88 16.18
N LYS A 251 -9.01 16.10 15.63
CA LYS A 251 -10.22 16.88 15.28
C LYS A 251 -11.07 16.22 14.18
N ASP A 252 -10.54 15.22 13.49
CA ASP A 252 -11.21 14.38 12.49
C ASP A 252 -11.93 13.19 13.14
N SER A 253 -12.72 13.46 14.19
CA SER A 253 -13.76 12.54 14.63
C SER A 253 -14.92 12.69 13.67
N ASP A 254 -14.85 11.98 12.54
CA ASP A 254 -15.92 11.92 11.56
C ASP A 254 -17.23 11.53 12.27
N ARG A 255 -18.13 12.50 12.40
CA ARG A 255 -19.55 12.23 12.52
C ARG A 255 -19.97 11.64 11.18
N SER A 256 -19.72 10.35 11.00
CA SER A 256 -20.14 9.62 9.81
C SER A 256 -21.62 9.91 9.58
N ALA A 257 -21.93 10.40 8.38
CA ALA A 257 -23.26 10.73 7.93
C ALA A 257 -24.11 9.44 7.87
N GLY A 258 -24.78 9.14 8.97
CA GLY A 258 -25.53 7.91 9.18
C GLY A 258 -25.53 7.63 10.67
N GLY A 259 -26.48 8.23 11.39
CA GLY A 259 -26.50 8.18 12.84
C GLY A 259 -26.55 6.75 13.35
N GLU A 260 -25.47 6.30 14.01
CA GLU A 260 -25.52 5.38 15.16
C GLU A 260 -24.17 5.04 15.83
N ARG A 261 -23.00 5.50 15.38
CA ARG A 261 -21.73 5.24 16.11
C ARG A 261 -20.87 6.50 16.29
N GLN A 262 -20.72 6.92 17.55
CA GLN A 262 -19.71 7.91 17.94
C GLN A 262 -18.35 7.20 17.97
N GLU A 263 -17.50 7.47 16.98
CA GLU A 263 -16.10 7.06 16.97
C GLU A 263 -15.23 8.23 17.45
N ARG A 264 -14.40 8.02 18.47
CA ARG A 264 -13.39 9.01 18.93
C ARG A 264 -12.00 8.49 18.62
N ARG A 265 -11.14 9.38 18.11
CA ARG A 265 -9.77 9.06 17.68
C ARG A 265 -8.76 9.88 18.50
N PHE A 266 -7.79 9.19 19.11
CA PHE A 266 -6.71 9.82 19.87
C PHE A 266 -5.35 9.38 19.33
N ALA A 267 -4.43 10.31 19.10
CA ALA A 267 -3.05 10.00 18.75
C ALA A 267 -2.18 9.90 20.01
N LEU A 268 -1.41 8.83 20.12
CA LEU A 268 -0.45 8.61 21.21
C LEU A 268 0.86 9.34 20.92
N LYS A 269 1.23 10.36 21.72
CA LYS A 269 2.52 11.08 21.56
C LYS A 269 3.61 10.67 22.56
N GLY A 270 3.25 9.92 23.59
CA GLY A 270 4.11 9.53 24.69
C GLY A 270 3.36 8.61 25.65
N ASP A 271 3.95 8.31 26.81
CA ASP A 271 3.31 7.46 27.80
C ASP A 271 1.95 8.03 28.24
N ALA A 272 0.95 7.16 28.31
CA ALA A 272 -0.41 7.57 28.59
C ALA A 272 -1.19 6.52 29.37
N ARG A 273 -2.26 6.96 30.02
CA ARG A 273 -3.21 6.07 30.71
C ARG A 273 -4.58 6.24 30.10
N LEU A 274 -5.21 5.12 29.80
CA LEU A 274 -6.53 5.05 29.21
C LEU A 274 -7.49 4.39 30.20
N SER A 275 -8.56 5.08 30.57
CA SER A 275 -9.62 4.55 31.43
C SER A 275 -10.90 4.41 30.63
N LEU A 276 -11.31 3.16 30.38
CA LEU A 276 -12.52 2.84 29.62
C LEU A 276 -13.62 2.29 30.56
N PRO A 277 -14.87 2.77 30.45
CA PRO A 277 -16.00 2.16 31.15
C PRO A 277 -16.12 0.69 30.76
N ASN A 278 -16.23 -0.21 31.75
CA ASN A 278 -16.39 -1.67 31.59
C ASN A 278 -15.17 -2.45 31.04
N LEU A 279 -14.08 -1.81 30.58
CA LEU A 279 -12.83 -2.48 30.20
C LEU A 279 -11.65 -2.28 31.17
N GLY A 280 -11.71 -1.26 32.03
CA GLY A 280 -10.68 -1.00 33.04
C GLY A 280 -9.64 0.05 32.63
N VAL A 281 -8.53 0.08 33.36
CA VAL A 281 -7.44 1.06 33.16
C VAL A 281 -6.26 0.38 32.47
N PHE A 282 -5.80 0.97 31.37
CA PHE A 282 -4.66 0.53 30.58
C PHE A 282 -3.53 1.54 30.72
N ALA A 283 -2.32 1.06 31.02
CA ALA A 283 -1.11 1.86 30.93
C ALA A 283 -0.46 1.62 29.57
N LEU A 284 -0.20 2.68 28.81
CA LEU A 284 0.45 2.63 27.51
C LEU A 284 1.83 3.25 27.60
N ALA A 285 2.85 2.47 27.24
CA ALA A 285 4.23 2.93 27.08
C ALA A 285 4.50 3.17 25.60
N ALA A 286 4.90 4.40 25.25
CA ALA A 286 5.14 4.78 23.87
C ALA A 286 6.58 4.44 23.46
N ILE A 287 6.74 3.69 22.36
CA ILE A 287 8.05 3.41 21.77
C ILE A 287 8.40 4.58 20.85
N PRO A 288 9.44 5.38 21.16
CA PRO A 288 9.85 6.50 20.31
C PRO A 288 10.39 5.97 18.98
N ASP A 289 10.09 6.72 17.92
CA ASP A 289 10.61 6.52 16.57
C ASP A 289 11.97 7.23 16.45
N LEU A 290 13.02 6.50 16.09
CA LEU A 290 14.38 7.04 16.02
C LEU A 290 14.69 7.48 14.59
N ALA A 291 15.53 8.51 14.44
CA ALA A 291 15.95 8.94 13.10
C ALA A 291 16.90 7.90 12.48
N PRO A 292 16.82 7.66 11.16
CA PRO A 292 17.65 6.68 10.47
C PRO A 292 19.12 7.09 10.50
N THR A 293 20.01 6.11 10.46
CA THR A 293 21.46 6.36 10.37
C THR A 293 21.98 6.03 8.97
N ILE A 294 22.85 6.88 8.45
CA ILE A 294 23.54 6.68 7.17
C ILE A 294 25.01 7.06 7.30
N GLU A 295 25.89 6.13 6.95
CA GLU A 295 27.33 6.31 7.05
C GLU A 295 28.04 5.76 5.82
N LEU A 296 29.15 6.39 5.43
CA LEU A 296 30.02 5.89 4.37
C LEU A 296 30.88 4.75 4.91
N THR A 297 30.86 3.60 4.24
CA THR A 297 31.70 2.44 4.60
C THR A 297 33.08 2.53 3.95
N ALA A 298 33.18 3.22 2.81
CA ALA A 298 34.42 3.45 2.08
C ALA A 298 34.51 4.89 1.55
N PRO A 299 35.71 5.42 1.28
CA PRO A 299 35.85 6.73 0.65
C PRO A 299 35.24 6.72 -0.77
N PRO A 300 34.61 7.83 -1.20
CA PRO A 300 34.05 7.98 -2.54
C PRO A 300 35.09 7.69 -3.65
N ARG A 301 34.69 6.92 -4.66
CA ARG A 301 35.54 6.57 -5.81
C ARG A 301 35.07 7.25 -7.08
N ASN A 302 35.95 8.00 -7.73
CA ASN A 302 35.67 8.67 -8.99
C ASN A 302 36.04 7.79 -10.19
N ASN A 303 35.09 7.53 -11.06
CA ASN A 303 35.27 6.73 -12.28
C ASN A 303 35.73 7.61 -13.45
N PHE A 304 36.35 6.98 -14.45
CA PHE A 304 36.91 7.68 -15.62
C PHE A 304 35.86 8.39 -16.50
N ARG A 305 34.60 7.93 -16.49
CA ARG A 305 33.50 8.50 -17.27
C ARG A 305 32.82 9.70 -16.60
N GLY A 306 33.25 10.11 -15.41
CA GLY A 306 32.65 11.25 -14.70
C GLY A 306 31.54 10.86 -13.70
N SER A 307 31.41 9.56 -13.38
CA SER A 307 30.54 9.09 -12.30
C SER A 307 31.31 8.88 -11.00
N MET A 308 30.62 8.92 -9.86
CA MET A 308 31.17 8.67 -8.52
C MET A 308 30.43 7.50 -7.87
N THR A 309 31.17 6.48 -7.43
CA THR A 309 30.62 5.37 -6.66
C THR A 309 30.75 5.66 -5.16
N LEU A 310 29.64 5.53 -4.45
CA LEU A 310 29.52 5.70 -3.00
C LEU A 310 29.14 4.37 -2.37
N ALA A 311 29.98 3.85 -1.47
CA ALA A 311 29.64 2.74 -0.61
C ALA A 311 29.15 3.27 0.74
N PHE A 312 27.93 2.91 1.11
CA PHE A 312 27.29 3.41 2.33
C PHE A 312 26.49 2.31 3.01
N LYS A 313 26.20 2.53 4.29
CA LYS A 313 25.37 1.68 5.13
C LYS A 313 24.23 2.48 5.71
N THR A 314 23.03 1.94 5.61
CA THR A 314 21.81 2.49 6.23
C THR A 314 21.31 1.53 7.31
N ASP A 315 20.88 2.10 8.44
CA ASP A 315 20.25 1.34 9.51
C ASP A 315 19.15 2.16 10.18
N ASP A 316 18.04 1.50 10.50
CA ASP A 316 16.82 2.11 11.03
C ASP A 316 15.95 1.06 11.74
N ASP A 317 15.06 1.45 12.66
CA ASP A 317 14.17 0.54 13.38
C ASP A 317 12.91 0.18 12.58
N TYR A 318 12.41 1.05 11.69
CA TYR A 318 11.24 0.80 10.83
C TYR A 318 11.54 0.76 9.32
N GLY A 319 12.75 1.10 8.92
CA GLY A 319 13.24 0.99 7.54
C GLY A 319 13.39 2.35 6.85
N VAL A 320 14.32 2.40 5.90
CA VAL A 320 14.65 3.60 5.13
C VAL A 320 13.94 3.53 3.77
N ILE A 321 13.17 4.57 3.45
CA ILE A 321 12.43 4.67 2.18
C ILE A 321 13.14 5.53 1.15
N GLU A 322 14.02 6.42 1.59
CA GLU A 322 14.75 7.32 0.70
C GLU A 322 16.14 7.65 1.25
N ALA A 323 17.14 7.66 0.38
CA ALA A 323 18.47 8.16 0.69
C ALA A 323 18.92 9.14 -0.40
N ARG A 324 19.60 10.22 -0.02
CA ARG A 324 20.06 11.27 -0.93
C ARG A 324 21.47 11.71 -0.56
N ALA A 325 22.29 11.99 -1.56
CA ALA A 325 23.52 12.75 -1.41
C ALA A 325 23.25 14.23 -1.70
N SER A 326 23.61 15.08 -0.74
CA SER A 326 23.57 16.53 -0.88
C SER A 326 24.98 17.09 -0.87
N PHE A 327 25.21 18.11 -1.69
CA PHE A 327 26.51 18.77 -1.82
C PHE A 327 26.40 20.22 -1.36
N ALA A 328 27.49 20.78 -0.84
CA ALA A 328 27.60 22.18 -0.46
C ALA A 328 29.02 22.67 -0.71
N VAL A 329 29.20 23.97 -0.82
CA VAL A 329 30.56 24.56 -0.84
C VAL A 329 31.03 24.72 0.61
N LYS A 330 32.36 24.73 0.80
CA LYS A 330 32.98 24.96 2.11
C LYS A 330 32.58 26.31 2.70
N ASP A 331 32.41 26.37 4.02
CA ASP A 331 32.10 27.60 4.74
C ASP A 331 33.13 28.69 4.43
N GLY A 332 32.65 29.87 4.02
CA GLY A 332 33.47 31.01 3.61
C GLY A 332 33.84 31.06 2.13
N ALA A 333 33.47 30.06 1.32
CA ALA A 333 33.61 30.11 -0.13
C ALA A 333 32.56 31.04 -0.78
N PRO A 334 32.85 31.60 -1.98
CA PRO A 334 31.87 32.36 -2.74
C PRO A 334 30.62 31.52 -3.05
N LYS A 335 29.46 32.20 -3.12
CA LYS A 335 28.19 31.55 -3.43
C LYS A 335 28.22 31.07 -4.90
N PRO A 336 27.97 29.78 -5.17
CA PRO A 336 28.00 29.25 -6.53
C PRO A 336 26.80 29.75 -7.35
N LEU A 337 26.99 29.81 -8.66
CA LEU A 337 26.00 30.26 -9.66
C LEU A 337 24.74 29.37 -9.71
N PHE A 338 24.95 28.06 -9.56
CA PHE A 338 23.93 27.02 -9.65
C PHE A 338 23.66 26.43 -8.26
N PRO A 339 22.41 26.06 -7.94
CA PRO A 339 22.10 25.38 -6.70
C PRO A 339 22.87 24.06 -6.60
N PRO A 340 23.25 23.64 -5.39
CA PRO A 340 23.94 22.37 -5.22
C PRO A 340 23.07 21.18 -5.68
N PRO A 341 23.66 20.18 -6.34
CA PRO A 341 22.92 19.00 -6.75
C PRO A 341 22.43 18.22 -5.53
N ARG A 342 21.24 17.62 -5.66
CA ARG A 342 20.70 16.64 -4.71
C ARG A 342 20.42 15.38 -5.50
N LEU A 343 21.17 14.33 -5.25
CA LEU A 343 21.09 13.09 -6.01
C LEU A 343 20.51 11.98 -5.14
N ALA A 344 19.52 11.27 -5.67
CA ALA A 344 18.96 10.09 -5.00
C ALA A 344 19.99 8.96 -5.01
N LEU A 345 20.13 8.27 -3.88
CA LEU A 345 20.92 7.06 -3.75
C LEU A 345 20.01 5.85 -3.91
N SER A 346 20.51 4.82 -4.59
CA SER A 346 19.80 3.54 -4.66
C SER A 346 19.92 2.84 -3.32
N LEU A 347 18.79 2.56 -2.67
CA LEU A 347 18.76 1.90 -1.37
C LEU A 347 19.22 0.43 -1.47
N PRO A 348 19.72 -0.15 -0.36
CA PRO A 348 20.00 -1.57 -0.28
C PRO A 348 18.80 -2.44 -0.63
N GLN A 349 19.03 -3.56 -1.32
CA GLN A 349 18.00 -4.55 -1.70
C GLN A 349 17.49 -5.40 -0.53
N GLN A 350 18.06 -5.25 0.68
CA GLN A 350 17.56 -5.97 1.85
C GLN A 350 16.22 -5.40 2.33
N GLN A 351 15.45 -6.18 3.09
CA GLN A 351 14.13 -5.76 3.59
C GLN A 351 14.23 -4.42 4.35
N GLY A 352 13.39 -3.46 3.94
CA GLY A 352 13.32 -2.14 4.57
C GLY A 352 14.50 -1.21 4.29
N GLY A 353 15.27 -1.43 3.21
CA GLY A 353 16.34 -0.51 2.78
C GLY A 353 17.52 -0.42 3.76
N ARG A 354 17.74 -1.46 4.57
CA ARG A 354 18.81 -1.55 5.56
C ARG A 354 20.03 -2.29 5.00
N GLY A 355 21.19 -2.07 5.59
CA GLY A 355 22.42 -2.76 5.24
C GLY A 355 23.35 -1.95 4.35
N GLU A 356 24.31 -2.63 3.74
CA GLU A 356 25.34 -2.02 2.90
C GLU A 356 24.91 -2.01 1.44
N ALA A 357 25.13 -0.89 0.77
CA ALA A 357 24.87 -0.73 -0.65
C ALA A 357 25.92 0.17 -1.32
N GLU A 358 26.02 0.01 -2.63
CA GLU A 358 26.78 0.91 -3.48
C GLU A 358 25.84 1.66 -4.42
N ALA A 359 26.01 2.97 -4.50
CA ALA A 359 25.31 3.82 -5.46
C ALA A 359 26.30 4.51 -6.38
N THR A 360 26.06 4.43 -7.69
CA THR A 360 26.81 5.18 -8.70
C THR A 360 26.03 6.43 -9.07
N LEU A 361 26.65 7.58 -8.84
CA LEU A 361 26.12 8.91 -9.15
C LEU A 361 26.77 9.45 -10.42
N ASP A 362 25.97 9.74 -11.44
CA ASP A 362 26.47 10.46 -12.61
C ASP A 362 26.46 11.97 -12.37
N LEU A 363 27.64 12.56 -12.40
CA LEU A 363 27.88 13.99 -12.19
C LEU A 363 28.64 14.61 -13.37
N ALA A 364 28.87 13.87 -14.46
CA ALA A 364 29.74 14.27 -15.55
C ALA A 364 29.26 15.57 -16.23
N ASP A 365 27.95 15.70 -16.41
CA ASP A 365 27.30 16.85 -17.06
C ASP A 365 26.89 17.96 -16.07
N SER A 366 27.03 17.70 -14.77
CA SER A 366 26.67 18.64 -13.73
C SER A 366 27.48 19.94 -13.84
N PRO A 367 26.89 21.13 -13.60
CA PRO A 367 27.66 22.37 -13.50
C PRO A 367 28.74 22.35 -12.42
N TRP A 368 28.59 21.49 -11.42
CA TRP A 368 29.52 21.34 -10.30
C TRP A 368 30.65 20.32 -10.57
N ALA A 369 30.68 19.68 -11.74
CA ALA A 369 31.71 18.70 -12.09
C ALA A 369 33.13 19.24 -11.90
N GLY A 370 34.01 18.45 -11.28
CA GLY A 370 35.43 18.80 -11.05
C GLY A 370 35.68 19.83 -9.93
N GLY A 371 34.63 20.26 -9.23
CA GLY A 371 34.74 21.15 -8.09
C GLY A 371 34.92 20.41 -6.77
N ASN A 372 35.49 21.11 -5.79
CA ASN A 372 35.56 20.63 -4.41
C ASN A 372 34.25 20.98 -3.69
N ALA A 373 33.61 19.98 -3.09
CA ALA A 373 32.37 20.13 -2.36
C ALA A 373 32.41 19.36 -1.03
N ILE A 374 31.62 19.80 -0.08
CA ILE A 374 31.29 19.03 1.11
C ILE A 374 30.05 18.20 0.78
N MET A 375 30.17 16.88 0.91
CA MET A 375 29.08 15.94 0.71
C MET A 375 28.52 15.51 2.06
N THR A 376 27.19 15.55 2.16
CA THR A 376 26.43 15.03 3.31
C THR A 376 25.36 14.09 2.78
N LEU A 377 25.35 12.86 3.28
CA LEU A 377 24.29 11.89 2.97
C LEU A 377 23.12 12.13 3.93
N ALA A 378 21.91 12.02 3.43
CA ALA A 378 20.69 12.09 4.21
C ALA A 378 19.83 10.86 3.91
N ALA A 379 19.33 10.22 4.96
CA ALA A 379 18.38 9.13 4.89
C ALA A 379 17.06 9.58 5.51
N LYS A 380 15.96 9.06 4.98
CA LYS A 380 14.60 9.34 5.43
C LYS A 380 13.85 8.04 5.62
N ASP A 381 13.25 7.90 6.79
CA ASP A 381 12.38 6.79 7.12
C ASP A 381 10.93 7.05 6.64
N GLU A 382 10.07 6.07 6.81
CA GLU A 382 8.65 6.19 6.47
C GLU A 382 7.86 7.01 7.52
N GLY A 383 8.37 7.15 8.74
CA GLY A 383 7.85 8.01 9.81
C GLY A 383 8.06 9.51 9.56
N GLY A 384 8.90 9.87 8.58
CA GLY A 384 9.26 11.23 8.21
C GLY A 384 10.47 11.79 8.95
N ASN A 385 11.16 11.00 9.78
CA ASN A 385 12.41 11.43 10.41
C ASN A 385 13.55 11.40 9.38
N GLU A 386 14.46 12.35 9.52
CA GLU A 386 15.60 12.51 8.62
C GLU A 386 16.89 12.43 9.44
N GLY A 387 17.79 11.55 9.02
CA GLY A 387 19.12 11.41 9.59
C GLY A 387 20.20 11.74 8.59
N ALA A 388 21.28 12.35 9.05
CA ALA A 388 22.37 12.84 8.19
C ALA A 388 23.72 12.24 8.60
N SER A 389 24.57 11.98 7.60
CA SER A 389 25.95 11.55 7.83
C SER A 389 26.84 12.70 8.28
N LYS A 390 28.06 12.37 8.72
CA LYS A 390 29.12 13.38 8.90
C LYS A 390 29.45 14.02 7.54
N PRO A 391 29.71 15.34 7.48
CA PRO A 391 30.13 16.01 6.24
C PRO A 391 31.53 15.54 5.83
N VAL A 392 31.71 15.20 4.55
CA VAL A 392 33.00 14.76 3.99
C VAL A 392 33.40 15.65 2.82
N GLU A 393 34.64 16.15 2.82
CA GLU A 393 35.19 16.88 1.67
C GLU A 393 35.49 15.91 0.52
N VAL A 394 34.94 16.18 -0.66
CA VAL A 394 35.07 15.35 -1.86
C VAL A 394 35.37 16.21 -3.09
N GLU A 395 36.16 15.67 -4.01
CA GLU A 395 36.33 16.24 -5.36
C GLU A 395 35.33 15.57 -6.28
N LEU A 396 34.44 16.37 -6.90
CA LEU A 396 33.42 15.84 -7.78
C LEU A 396 34.06 15.33 -9.08
N PRO A 397 33.62 14.17 -9.61
CA PRO A 397 34.15 13.66 -10.86
C PRO A 397 33.83 14.64 -12.00
N GLN A 398 34.68 14.65 -13.02
CA GLN A 398 34.49 15.45 -14.22
C GLN A 398 34.80 14.65 -15.47
N ARG A 399 34.11 14.98 -16.55
CA ARG A 399 34.43 14.48 -17.88
C ARG A 399 35.85 14.91 -18.27
N ARG A 400 36.65 13.97 -18.73
CA ARG A 400 38.01 14.25 -19.23
C ARG A 400 37.95 14.66 -20.69
N PHE A 401 38.34 15.90 -20.98
CA PHE A 401 38.43 16.43 -22.33
C PHE A 401 39.81 16.10 -22.95
N THR A 402 39.79 15.51 -24.14
CA THR A 402 40.97 15.20 -24.96
C THR A 402 41.44 16.42 -25.75
N ASP A 403 40.50 17.21 -26.27
CA ASP A 403 40.78 18.45 -26.97
C ASP A 403 41.27 19.54 -25.98
N PRO A 404 42.43 20.19 -26.25
CA PRO A 404 42.99 21.21 -25.37
C PRO A 404 42.10 22.44 -25.18
N LEU A 405 41.40 22.88 -26.23
CA LEU A 405 40.47 24.01 -26.18
C LEU A 405 39.25 23.62 -25.37
N ALA A 406 38.65 22.45 -25.61
CA ALA A 406 37.51 21.96 -24.85
C ALA A 406 37.83 21.85 -23.35
N ARG A 407 39.03 21.35 -23.01
CA ARG A 407 39.51 21.29 -21.61
C ARG A 407 39.63 22.67 -20.99
N ALA A 408 40.18 23.65 -21.70
CA ALA A 408 40.29 25.02 -21.21
C ALA A 408 38.92 25.65 -20.96
N LEU A 409 37.95 25.42 -21.86
CA LEU A 409 36.58 25.93 -21.71
C LEU A 409 35.85 25.27 -20.53
N ALA A 410 36.01 23.96 -20.34
CA ALA A 410 35.46 23.25 -19.18
C ALA A 410 36.05 23.79 -17.85
N GLU A 411 37.35 24.09 -17.82
CA GLU A 411 37.99 24.72 -16.66
C GLU A 411 37.43 26.13 -16.40
N GLN A 412 37.27 26.95 -17.44
CA GLN A 412 36.69 28.30 -17.31
C GLN A 412 35.23 28.25 -16.82
N ARG A 413 34.42 27.32 -17.33
CA ARG A 413 33.05 27.08 -16.83
C ARG A 413 33.08 26.79 -15.34
N ARG A 414 33.93 25.84 -14.90
CA ARG A 414 34.04 25.46 -13.49
C ARG A 414 34.40 26.65 -12.59
N LEU A 415 35.40 27.44 -12.97
CA LEU A 415 35.79 28.63 -12.22
C LEU A 415 34.64 29.64 -12.11
N LEU A 416 33.93 29.88 -13.21
CA LEU A 416 32.79 30.79 -13.25
C LEU A 416 31.61 30.28 -12.40
N VAL A 417 31.37 28.98 -12.38
CA VAL A 417 30.27 28.36 -11.61
C VAL A 417 30.51 28.46 -10.10
N PHE A 418 31.73 28.17 -9.64
CA PHE A 418 32.08 28.20 -8.22
C PHE A 418 32.39 29.60 -7.70
N ASP A 419 32.96 30.46 -8.55
CA ASP A 419 33.30 31.83 -8.21
C ASP A 419 32.77 32.81 -9.28
N PRO A 420 31.56 33.38 -9.07
CA PRO A 420 30.98 34.35 -9.99
C PRO A 420 31.86 35.59 -10.20
N SER A 421 32.71 35.94 -9.22
CA SER A 421 33.60 37.11 -9.30
C SER A 421 34.76 36.93 -10.29
N SER A 422 34.99 35.69 -10.74
CA SER A 422 35.99 35.35 -11.76
C SER A 422 35.57 35.70 -13.20
N SER A 423 34.40 36.33 -13.39
CA SER A 423 33.85 36.78 -14.68
C SER A 423 34.87 37.54 -15.52
N ALA A 424 35.55 38.53 -14.93
CA ALA A 424 36.53 39.39 -15.61
C ALA A 424 37.79 38.62 -16.06
N ARG A 425 38.20 37.61 -15.29
CA ARG A 425 39.31 36.73 -15.66
C ARG A 425 38.91 35.79 -16.79
N THR A 426 37.74 35.15 -16.66
CA THR A 426 37.16 34.26 -17.68
C THR A 426 37.06 34.98 -19.01
N ARG A 427 36.57 36.22 -18.97
CA ARG A 427 36.47 37.14 -20.10
C ARG A 427 37.80 37.29 -20.86
N LEU A 428 38.87 37.57 -20.13
CA LEU A 428 40.23 37.75 -20.66
C LEU A 428 40.76 36.45 -21.30
N VAL A 429 40.46 35.29 -20.69
CA VAL A 429 40.83 33.98 -21.21
C VAL A 429 40.07 33.66 -22.50
N LEU A 430 38.77 33.93 -22.57
CA LEU A 430 37.98 33.72 -23.80
C LEU A 430 38.48 34.60 -24.95
N ASP A 431 38.86 35.85 -24.67
CA ASP A 431 39.50 36.72 -25.67
C ASP A 431 40.81 36.09 -26.17
N ALA A 432 41.67 35.63 -25.26
CA ALA A 432 42.94 34.99 -25.60
C ALA A 432 42.76 33.70 -26.43
N LEU A 433 41.79 32.85 -26.07
CA LEU A 433 41.46 31.63 -26.82
C LEU A 433 40.90 31.94 -28.22
N SER A 434 40.34 33.13 -28.44
CA SER A 434 39.80 33.55 -29.73
C SER A 434 40.79 34.28 -30.65
N LEU A 435 42.02 34.56 -30.19
CA LEU A 435 43.02 35.31 -30.97
C LEU A 435 43.59 34.55 -32.17
N ALA A 436 43.73 33.23 -32.06
CA ALA A 436 44.37 32.40 -33.08
C ALA A 436 43.61 31.07 -33.27
N PRO A 437 42.39 31.11 -33.86
CA PRO A 437 41.54 29.92 -34.02
C PRO A 437 42.21 28.82 -34.88
N ASP A 438 43.07 29.21 -35.81
CA ASP A 438 43.79 28.28 -36.70
C ASP A 438 44.78 27.37 -35.93
N LEU A 439 45.37 27.86 -34.82
CA LEU A 439 46.28 27.07 -33.99
C LEU A 439 45.56 25.94 -33.24
N PHE A 440 44.26 26.11 -32.99
CA PHE A 440 43.43 25.16 -32.26
C PHE A 440 42.47 24.39 -33.17
N ASN A 441 42.58 24.52 -34.49
CA ASN A 441 41.63 23.96 -35.47
C ASN A 441 40.16 24.24 -35.09
N THR A 442 39.86 25.44 -34.60
CA THR A 442 38.55 25.75 -34.04
C THR A 442 37.50 25.84 -35.16
N PRO A 443 36.43 25.02 -35.15
CA PRO A 443 35.38 25.12 -36.15
C PRO A 443 34.66 26.47 -36.03
N SER A 444 34.11 26.99 -37.13
CA SER A 444 33.43 28.30 -37.14
C SER A 444 32.28 28.39 -36.14
N SER A 445 31.59 27.27 -35.88
CA SER A 445 30.54 27.17 -34.85
C SER A 445 31.07 27.41 -33.44
N ALA A 446 32.20 26.78 -33.08
CA ALA A 446 32.86 26.99 -31.79
C ALA A 446 33.39 28.42 -31.67
N TYR A 447 33.98 28.96 -32.74
CA TYR A 447 34.47 30.34 -32.76
C TYR A 447 33.36 31.38 -32.53
N LEU A 448 32.23 31.24 -33.23
CA LEU A 448 31.06 32.08 -33.02
C LEU A 448 30.49 31.90 -31.61
N GLY A 449 30.45 30.66 -31.11
CA GLY A 449 30.05 30.34 -29.74
C GLY A 449 30.89 31.06 -28.70
N LEU A 450 32.22 31.08 -28.85
CA LEU A 450 33.13 31.79 -27.94
C LEU A 450 32.85 33.29 -27.91
N ARG A 451 32.61 33.90 -29.07
CA ARG A 451 32.22 35.32 -29.15
C ARG A 451 30.87 35.60 -28.48
N LEU A 452 29.91 34.68 -28.61
CA LEU A 452 28.61 34.78 -27.94
C LEU A 452 28.75 34.67 -26.42
N ALA A 453 29.50 33.68 -25.93
CA ALA A 453 29.78 33.52 -24.49
C ALA A 453 30.52 34.74 -23.93
N ARG A 454 31.50 35.26 -24.69
CA ARG A 454 32.24 36.47 -24.36
C ARG A 454 31.34 37.71 -24.26
N ARG A 455 30.39 37.86 -25.18
CA ARG A 455 29.40 38.95 -25.18
C ARG A 455 28.40 38.81 -24.04
N ALA A 456 28.00 37.58 -23.68
CA ALA A 456 27.14 37.34 -22.52
C ALA A 456 27.83 37.83 -21.24
N LEU A 457 29.14 37.61 -21.11
CA LEU A 457 29.93 38.13 -19.99
C LEU A 457 30.12 39.66 -20.01
N ASP A 458 29.97 40.37 -21.13
CA ASP A 458 30.10 41.84 -21.20
C ASP A 458 28.87 42.60 -20.69
N ARG A 459 27.72 41.95 -20.64
CA ARG A 459 26.49 42.56 -20.15
C ARG A 459 26.62 42.86 -18.65
N PRO A 460 25.78 43.75 -18.08
CA PRO A 460 25.72 43.96 -16.64
C PRO A 460 25.66 42.61 -15.92
N GLU A 461 26.51 42.45 -14.91
CA GLU A 461 26.64 41.19 -14.19
C GLU A 461 25.30 40.85 -13.53
N SER A 462 24.62 39.87 -14.11
CA SER A 462 23.41 39.26 -13.57
C SER A 462 23.67 37.76 -13.48
N GLU A 463 23.11 37.10 -12.47
CA GLU A 463 23.26 35.64 -12.33
C GLU A 463 22.78 34.91 -13.59
N GLU A 464 21.77 35.43 -14.29
CA GLU A 464 21.25 34.86 -15.54
C GLU A 464 22.26 34.93 -16.69
N ASN A 465 22.92 36.08 -16.89
CA ASN A 465 23.94 36.23 -17.93
C ASN A 465 25.15 35.31 -17.68
N LEU A 466 25.56 35.16 -16.41
CA LEU A 466 26.68 34.29 -16.06
C LEU A 466 26.33 32.80 -16.25
N ARG A 467 25.07 32.39 -15.96
CA ARG A 467 24.57 31.04 -16.28
C ARG A 467 24.54 30.79 -17.78
N GLU A 468 24.03 31.74 -18.58
CA GLU A 468 24.03 31.65 -20.05
C GLU A 468 25.46 31.44 -20.59
N ALA A 469 26.43 32.21 -20.08
CA ALA A 469 27.83 32.04 -20.44
C ALA A 469 28.37 30.66 -20.06
N ALA A 470 28.11 30.19 -18.84
CA ALA A 470 28.55 28.87 -18.37
C ALA A 470 27.96 27.72 -19.23
N ASP A 471 26.70 27.83 -19.63
CA ASP A 471 26.03 26.84 -20.48
C ASP A 471 26.59 26.84 -21.91
N LEU A 472 26.86 28.02 -22.48
CA LEU A 472 27.50 28.14 -23.79
C LEU A 472 28.90 27.53 -23.78
N LEU A 473 29.71 27.78 -22.75
CA LEU A 473 31.05 27.20 -22.61
C LEU A 473 30.99 25.67 -22.60
N TRP A 474 30.02 25.09 -21.90
CA TRP A 474 29.81 23.64 -21.89
C TRP A 474 29.40 23.09 -23.25
N ALA A 475 28.45 23.74 -23.92
CA ALA A 475 27.97 23.32 -25.25
C ALA A 475 29.10 23.35 -26.29
N ILE A 476 29.98 24.36 -26.23
CA ILE A 476 31.14 24.45 -27.11
C ILE A 476 32.14 23.34 -26.78
N ALA A 477 32.49 23.15 -25.49
CA ALA A 477 33.44 22.12 -25.07
C ALA A 477 32.99 20.71 -25.47
N THR A 478 31.72 20.38 -25.25
CA THR A 478 31.15 19.08 -25.63
C THR A 478 31.03 18.91 -27.15
N GLY A 479 30.71 19.98 -27.89
CA GLY A 479 30.70 19.98 -29.36
C GLY A 479 32.08 19.75 -29.98
N LEU A 480 33.14 20.27 -29.36
CA LEU A 480 34.53 20.08 -29.79
C LEU A 480 35.01 18.62 -29.62
N GLU A 481 34.57 17.92 -28.56
CA GLU A 481 34.83 16.47 -28.42
C GLU A 481 33.97 15.62 -29.35
N GLY A 482 32.80 16.13 -29.72
CA GLY A 482 31.79 15.41 -30.50
C GLY A 482 32.14 15.24 -31.98
N ASP A 483 33.31 15.69 -32.43
CA ASP A 483 33.66 15.67 -33.84
C ASP A 483 34.11 14.27 -34.29
N THR A 484 33.12 13.38 -34.46
CA THR A 484 33.20 12.33 -35.47
C THR A 484 33.62 12.98 -36.79
N SER A 485 34.66 12.43 -37.42
CA SER A 485 35.23 13.02 -38.64
C SER A 485 34.14 13.31 -39.67
N GLU A 486 34.33 14.31 -40.51
CA GLU A 486 33.39 14.62 -41.60
C GLU A 486 33.06 13.35 -42.43
N SER A 487 34.06 12.50 -42.64
CA SER A 487 33.92 11.19 -43.28
C SER A 487 33.06 10.18 -42.50
N GLU A 488 33.14 10.15 -41.17
CA GLU A 488 32.30 9.29 -40.33
C GLU A 488 30.84 9.75 -40.30
N ARG A 489 30.60 11.07 -40.34
CA ARG A 489 29.25 11.63 -40.47
C ARG A 489 28.65 11.31 -41.85
N ALA A 490 29.43 11.48 -42.92
CA ALA A 490 29.01 11.15 -44.28
C ALA A 490 28.66 9.66 -44.42
N LEU A 491 29.47 8.76 -43.85
CA LEU A 491 29.22 7.31 -43.88
C LEU A 491 27.92 6.92 -43.16
N ARG A 492 27.69 7.47 -41.95
CA ARG A 492 26.44 7.21 -41.22
C ARG A 492 25.20 7.68 -41.98
N GLN A 493 25.25 8.89 -42.55
CA GLN A 493 24.14 9.42 -43.34
C GLN A 493 23.86 8.59 -44.60
N ALA A 494 24.91 8.16 -45.32
CA ALA A 494 24.74 7.32 -46.49
C ALA A 494 24.09 5.97 -46.14
N ARG A 495 24.50 5.35 -45.03
CA ARG A 495 23.92 4.10 -44.51
C ARG A 495 22.45 4.26 -44.13
N GLU A 496 22.10 5.32 -43.41
CA GLU A 496 20.71 5.59 -43.00
C GLU A 496 19.79 5.84 -44.19
N ARG A 497 20.23 6.66 -45.16
CA ARG A 497 19.45 6.90 -46.39
C ARG A 497 19.19 5.62 -47.16
N LEU A 498 20.20 4.76 -47.27
CA LEU A 498 20.07 3.45 -47.92
C LEU A 498 19.10 2.54 -47.13
N ARG A 499 19.21 2.49 -45.80
CA ARG A 499 18.27 1.75 -44.94
C ARG A 499 16.83 2.19 -45.15
N ASP A 500 16.58 3.50 -45.16
CA ASP A 500 15.25 4.08 -45.35
C ASP A 500 14.70 3.83 -46.76
N ALA A 501 15.55 3.85 -47.78
CA ALA A 501 15.16 3.51 -49.15
C ALA A 501 14.81 2.03 -49.29
N VAL A 502 15.60 1.14 -48.70
CA VAL A 502 15.34 -0.32 -48.67
C VAL A 502 14.06 -0.63 -47.88
N ALA A 503 13.86 0.02 -46.73
CA ALA A 503 12.68 -0.17 -45.89
C ALA A 503 11.38 0.27 -46.57
N ARG A 504 11.43 1.34 -47.37
CA ARG A 504 10.30 1.84 -48.15
C ARG A 504 10.10 1.12 -49.49
N GLY A 505 10.99 0.19 -49.86
CA GLY A 505 10.95 -0.49 -51.16
C GLY A 505 11.11 0.48 -52.34
N ALA A 506 12.07 1.40 -52.24
CA ALA A 506 12.36 2.40 -53.27
C ALA A 506 12.72 1.78 -54.64
N SER A 507 12.71 2.60 -55.68
CA SER A 507 13.06 2.17 -57.04
C SER A 507 14.51 1.65 -57.12
N GLU A 508 14.75 0.68 -58.02
CA GLU A 508 16.09 0.09 -58.22
C GLU A 508 17.16 1.15 -58.53
N GLU A 509 16.80 2.21 -59.28
CA GLU A 509 17.68 3.33 -59.59
C GLU A 509 18.07 4.16 -58.36
N GLU A 510 17.14 4.37 -57.43
CA GLU A 510 17.39 5.11 -56.18
C GLU A 510 18.30 4.31 -55.24
N ILE A 511 18.05 3.01 -55.12
CA ILE A 511 18.87 2.14 -54.28
C ILE A 511 20.28 1.99 -54.85
N ALA A 512 20.43 1.87 -56.18
CA ALA A 512 21.75 1.82 -56.82
C ALA A 512 22.57 3.10 -56.59
N ARG A 513 21.93 4.28 -56.61
CA ARG A 513 22.60 5.56 -56.29
C ARG A 513 23.04 5.61 -54.82
N LEU A 514 22.15 5.24 -53.88
CA LEU A 514 22.47 5.27 -52.45
C LEU A 514 23.53 4.22 -52.05
N MET A 515 23.57 3.08 -52.75
CA MET A 515 24.64 2.09 -52.63
C MET A 515 25.99 2.65 -53.06
N GLN A 516 26.02 3.43 -54.14
CA GLN A 516 27.22 4.09 -54.60
C GLN A 516 27.67 5.20 -53.62
N ASP A 517 26.74 5.99 -53.10
CA ASP A 517 27.02 6.99 -52.06
C ASP A 517 27.63 6.36 -50.80
N LEU A 518 27.13 5.18 -50.39
CA LEU A 518 27.67 4.42 -49.26
C LEU A 518 29.10 3.96 -49.52
N ARG A 519 29.39 3.42 -50.72
CA ARG A 519 30.73 2.99 -51.11
C ARG A 519 31.70 4.18 -51.11
N ASP A 520 31.32 5.30 -51.70
CA ASP A 520 32.14 6.51 -51.76
C ASP A 520 32.42 7.09 -50.36
N ALA A 521 31.42 7.09 -49.48
CA ALA A 521 31.57 7.54 -48.09
C ALA A 521 32.50 6.61 -47.28
N MET A 522 32.39 5.30 -47.49
CA MET A 522 33.25 4.29 -46.86
C MET A 522 34.71 4.44 -47.31
N ASP A 523 34.96 4.64 -48.61
CA ASP A 523 36.30 4.83 -49.14
C ASP A 523 36.97 6.09 -48.58
N LYS A 524 36.20 7.20 -48.47
CA LYS A 524 36.65 8.43 -47.80
C LYS A 524 36.98 8.20 -46.33
N PHE A 525 36.13 7.48 -45.60
CA PHE A 525 36.38 7.13 -44.19
C PHE A 525 37.64 6.28 -44.02
N MET A 526 37.84 5.26 -44.85
CA MET A 526 39.05 4.43 -44.82
C MET A 526 40.30 5.19 -45.25
N ALA A 527 40.18 6.17 -46.16
CA ALA A 527 41.29 7.05 -46.52
C ALA A 527 41.67 8.00 -45.37
N ASP A 528 40.68 8.58 -44.69
CA ASP A 528 40.89 9.46 -43.53
C ASP A 528 41.46 8.70 -42.34
N MET A 529 41.00 7.47 -42.08
CA MET A 529 41.55 6.61 -41.05
C MET A 529 43.01 6.25 -41.33
N ARG A 530 43.36 5.94 -42.59
CA ARG A 530 44.75 5.70 -43.01
C ARG A 530 45.63 6.94 -42.83
N ARG A 531 45.11 8.14 -43.13
CA ARG A 531 45.81 9.41 -42.90
C ARG A 531 45.96 9.73 -41.41
N ALA A 532 44.93 9.53 -40.60
CA ALA A 532 44.95 9.73 -39.15
C ALA A 532 45.92 8.75 -38.46
N GLY A 533 45.99 7.50 -38.94
CA GLY A 533 46.98 6.52 -38.51
C GLY A 533 48.41 6.88 -38.94
N ALA A 534 48.59 7.38 -40.17
CA ALA A 534 49.90 7.76 -40.71
C ALA A 534 50.47 9.06 -40.09
N GLN A 535 49.62 9.98 -39.62
CA GLN A 535 50.05 11.21 -38.93
C GLN A 535 50.48 10.96 -37.48
N LYS A 536 50.00 9.88 -36.83
CA LYS A 536 50.57 9.41 -35.55
C LYS A 536 51.89 8.66 -35.78
N LYS A 537 52.88 9.32 -36.37
CA LYS A 537 54.27 8.82 -36.40
C LYS A 537 54.85 8.80 -34.99
N ARG A 538 54.76 7.64 -34.32
CA ARG A 538 55.73 7.27 -33.28
C ARG A 538 57.04 6.84 -33.96
N PRO A 539 58.21 7.18 -33.41
CA PRO A 539 59.47 6.63 -33.88
C PRO A 539 59.52 5.12 -33.58
N ALA A 540 60.20 4.43 -34.49
CA ALA A 540 60.14 2.99 -34.75
C ALA A 540 60.43 2.09 -33.54
N ARG A 541 59.58 1.08 -33.37
CA ARG A 541 59.95 -0.22 -32.79
C ARG A 541 59.35 -1.30 -33.70
N GLU A 542 60.17 -2.30 -34.00
CA GLU A 542 60.02 -3.30 -35.06
C GLU A 542 58.62 -3.93 -35.18
N PRO A 543 58.12 -4.21 -36.40
CA PRO A 543 56.89 -4.95 -36.59
C PRO A 543 57.19 -6.45 -36.55
N ALA A 544 56.86 -7.11 -35.43
CA ALA A 544 56.69 -8.56 -35.40
C ALA A 544 55.32 -8.86 -34.81
N GLY A 545 54.38 -9.15 -35.71
CA GLY A 545 52.99 -9.48 -35.41
C GLY A 545 52.09 -8.84 -36.46
N GLU A 546 51.52 -9.66 -37.34
CA GLU A 546 50.46 -9.25 -38.27
C GLU A 546 49.35 -8.53 -37.52
N THR A 547 49.35 -7.21 -37.61
CA THR A 547 48.15 -6.41 -37.40
C THR A 547 47.16 -6.92 -38.44
N ARG A 548 46.23 -7.80 -38.07
CA ARG A 548 45.08 -8.12 -38.92
C ARG A 548 44.22 -6.86 -39.01
N VAL A 549 44.56 -6.04 -40.00
CA VAL A 549 43.66 -5.08 -40.62
C VAL A 549 42.39 -5.85 -40.94
N ILE A 550 41.22 -5.32 -40.57
CA ILE A 550 39.93 -5.87 -40.97
C ILE A 550 40.00 -6.22 -42.45
N ASP A 551 39.63 -7.46 -42.79
CA ASP A 551 39.82 -8.00 -44.12
C ASP A 551 38.96 -7.18 -45.08
N GLN A 552 39.60 -6.35 -45.91
CA GLN A 552 38.94 -5.48 -46.88
C GLN A 552 37.97 -6.29 -47.78
N GLN A 553 38.29 -7.58 -47.94
CA GLN A 553 37.52 -8.57 -48.67
C GLN A 553 36.17 -8.93 -47.99
N GLU A 554 36.07 -8.90 -46.66
CA GLU A 554 34.83 -9.23 -45.95
C GLU A 554 33.78 -8.11 -46.16
N ILE A 555 34.23 -6.86 -46.13
CA ILE A 555 33.38 -5.69 -46.39
C ILE A 555 32.89 -5.68 -47.84
N GLU A 556 33.77 -5.95 -48.81
CA GLU A 556 33.40 -6.04 -50.22
C GLU A 556 32.37 -7.16 -50.49
N ARG A 557 32.51 -8.29 -49.79
CA ARG A 557 31.52 -9.38 -49.85
C ARG A 557 30.16 -8.94 -49.33
N MET A 558 30.09 -8.31 -48.16
CA MET A 558 28.82 -7.84 -47.60
C MET A 558 28.15 -6.81 -48.51
N LEU A 559 28.92 -5.91 -49.15
CA LEU A 559 28.37 -4.96 -50.13
C LEU A 559 27.82 -5.65 -51.38
N SER A 560 28.47 -6.74 -51.82
CA SER A 560 27.99 -7.53 -52.96
C SER A 560 26.73 -8.33 -52.62
N GLU A 561 26.66 -8.90 -51.41
CA GLU A 561 25.46 -9.56 -50.90
C GLU A 561 24.31 -8.57 -50.70
N LEU A 562 24.62 -7.34 -50.29
CA LEU A 562 23.66 -6.25 -50.16
C LEU A 562 23.10 -5.82 -51.52
N ASP A 563 23.95 -5.72 -52.56
CA ASP A 563 23.53 -5.45 -53.95
C ASP A 563 22.61 -6.55 -54.49
N GLN A 564 22.93 -7.82 -54.23
CA GLN A 564 22.08 -8.95 -54.61
C GLN A 564 20.75 -8.94 -53.84
N ALA A 565 20.78 -8.74 -52.52
CA ALA A 565 19.58 -8.69 -51.68
C ALA A 565 18.65 -7.54 -52.12
N SER A 566 19.21 -6.40 -52.50
CA SER A 566 18.46 -5.28 -53.07
C SER A 566 17.83 -5.63 -54.42
N LYS A 567 18.58 -6.23 -55.36
CA LYS A 567 18.06 -6.62 -56.68
C LYS A 567 17.01 -7.72 -56.61
N SER A 568 17.11 -8.61 -55.62
CA SER A 568 16.11 -9.65 -55.36
C SER A 568 14.88 -9.15 -54.59
N GLY A 569 14.86 -7.88 -54.15
CA GLY A 569 13.78 -7.30 -53.34
C GLY A 569 13.71 -7.83 -51.90
N ASP A 570 14.79 -8.44 -51.40
CA ASP A 570 14.88 -8.98 -50.03
C ASP A 570 15.30 -7.88 -49.05
N SER A 571 14.34 -7.01 -48.71
CA SER A 571 14.55 -5.86 -47.81
C SER A 571 14.95 -6.27 -46.39
N ARG A 572 14.55 -7.47 -45.92
CA ARG A 572 14.94 -8.00 -44.61
C ARG A 572 16.43 -8.33 -44.59
N ARG A 573 16.91 -9.10 -45.57
CA ARG A 573 18.32 -9.47 -45.64
C ARG A 573 19.23 -8.25 -45.86
N ALA A 574 18.78 -7.29 -46.66
CA ALA A 574 19.49 -6.03 -46.84
C ALA A 574 19.57 -5.22 -45.52
N ALA A 575 18.49 -5.18 -44.73
CA ALA A 575 18.52 -4.52 -43.41
C ALA A 575 19.49 -5.22 -42.43
N GLU A 576 19.50 -6.56 -42.39
CA GLU A 576 20.44 -7.34 -41.57
C GLU A 576 21.91 -7.04 -41.93
N LEU A 577 22.23 -6.98 -43.23
CA LEU A 577 23.58 -6.66 -43.69
C LEU A 577 23.99 -5.23 -43.33
N LEU A 578 23.06 -4.26 -43.41
CA LEU A 578 23.30 -2.87 -43.01
C LEU A 578 23.52 -2.71 -41.49
N ASP A 579 22.82 -3.50 -40.68
CA ASP A 579 22.99 -3.51 -39.23
C ASP A 579 24.33 -4.18 -38.84
N ARG A 580 24.68 -5.31 -39.47
CA ARG A 580 25.99 -5.98 -39.27
C ARG A 580 27.17 -5.09 -39.66
N LEU A 581 27.05 -4.34 -40.76
CA LEU A 581 28.05 -3.32 -41.13
C LEU A 581 28.18 -2.26 -40.03
N GLY A 582 27.07 -1.82 -39.44
CA GLY A 582 27.06 -0.88 -38.31
C GLY A 582 27.86 -1.41 -37.11
N GLU A 583 27.61 -2.65 -36.70
CA GLU A 583 28.32 -3.30 -35.58
C GLU A 583 29.82 -3.38 -35.81
N ILE A 584 30.26 -3.74 -37.02
CA ILE A 584 31.69 -3.82 -37.35
C ILE A 584 32.36 -2.45 -37.17
N PHE A 585 31.71 -1.36 -37.60
CA PHE A 585 32.24 -0.01 -37.46
C PHE A 585 32.21 0.50 -36.01
N GLU A 586 31.17 0.18 -35.26
CA GLU A 586 31.07 0.55 -33.84
C GLU A 586 32.13 -0.16 -33.00
N ASN A 587 32.35 -1.45 -33.28
CA ASN A 587 33.43 -2.23 -32.69
C ASN A 587 34.83 -1.75 -33.13
N LEU A 588 34.98 -1.29 -34.38
CA LEU A 588 36.23 -0.71 -34.87
C LEU A 588 36.56 0.62 -34.17
N ARG A 589 35.54 1.42 -33.85
CA ARG A 589 35.67 2.64 -33.05
C ARG A 589 36.03 2.34 -31.59
N GLY A 590 35.48 1.26 -31.02
CA GLY A 590 35.76 0.80 -29.66
C GLY A 590 37.10 0.08 -29.47
N SER A 591 37.69 -0.47 -30.54
CA SER A 591 38.91 -1.29 -30.48
C SER A 591 40.23 -0.49 -30.49
N GLY A 592 40.16 0.82 -30.30
CA GLY A 592 41.33 1.66 -30.05
C GLY A 592 42.08 1.35 -28.75
N GLN A 593 41.49 0.62 -27.79
CA GLN A 593 42.15 0.38 -26.50
C GLN A 593 41.60 -0.80 -25.67
N ALA A 594 41.52 -2.00 -26.25
CA ALA A 594 41.45 -3.23 -25.44
C ALA A 594 41.98 -4.41 -26.27
N ARG A 595 43.17 -4.91 -25.94
CA ARG A 595 43.67 -6.18 -26.48
C ARG A 595 42.89 -7.31 -25.80
N PRO A 596 42.18 -8.18 -26.54
CA PRO A 596 41.69 -9.42 -25.95
C PRO A 596 42.90 -10.27 -25.55
N SER A 597 43.00 -10.61 -24.27
CA SER A 597 44.01 -11.54 -23.75
C SER A 597 43.87 -12.91 -24.44
N ALA A 598 44.97 -13.68 -24.49
CA ALA A 598 44.96 -15.05 -25.05
C ALA A 598 43.89 -15.94 -24.35
N SER A 599 43.70 -15.73 -23.05
CA SER A 599 42.62 -16.33 -22.25
C SER A 599 41.19 -16.01 -22.74
N GLY A 600 40.92 -14.77 -23.16
CA GLY A 600 39.60 -14.38 -23.68
C GLY A 600 39.23 -15.04 -25.01
N ARG A 601 40.24 -15.38 -25.84
CA ARG A 601 40.05 -16.13 -27.08
C ARG A 601 39.78 -17.62 -26.84
N GLY A 602 40.48 -18.23 -25.89
CA GLY A 602 40.22 -19.61 -25.49
C GLY A 602 38.79 -19.81 -24.98
N LEU A 603 38.27 -18.86 -24.21
CA LEU A 603 36.90 -18.91 -23.68
C LEU A 603 35.84 -18.79 -24.79
N SER A 604 36.02 -17.89 -25.76
CA SER A 604 35.10 -17.74 -26.89
C SER A 604 35.08 -18.98 -27.81
N ASP A 605 36.22 -19.63 -27.98
CA ASP A 605 36.33 -20.85 -28.80
C ASP A 605 35.63 -22.03 -28.11
N ILE A 606 35.77 -22.18 -26.79
CA ILE A 606 35.10 -23.23 -26.00
C ILE A 606 33.58 -23.02 -25.99
N ASP A 607 33.11 -21.78 -25.87
CA ASP A 607 31.67 -21.45 -25.92
C ASP A 607 31.06 -21.78 -27.29
N ARG A 608 31.79 -21.51 -28.37
CA ARG A 608 31.39 -21.94 -29.73
C ARG A 608 31.34 -23.46 -29.85
N LEU A 609 32.35 -24.17 -29.37
CA LEU A 609 32.39 -25.64 -29.36
C LEU A 609 31.23 -26.25 -28.55
N SER A 610 30.86 -25.63 -27.43
CA SER A 610 29.74 -26.06 -26.59
C SER A 610 28.40 -25.99 -27.35
N ARG A 611 28.17 -24.89 -28.09
CA ARG A 611 26.97 -24.74 -28.95
C ARG A 611 26.96 -25.72 -30.12
N GLU A 612 28.06 -25.85 -30.85
CA GLU A 612 28.17 -26.77 -31.99
C GLU A 612 28.00 -28.24 -31.56
N GLN A 613 28.54 -28.62 -30.39
CA GLN A 613 28.41 -29.96 -29.83
C GLN A 613 26.98 -30.23 -29.32
N GLN A 614 26.31 -29.23 -28.76
CA GLN A 614 24.91 -29.30 -28.35
C GLN A 614 23.99 -29.52 -29.57
N GLN A 615 24.21 -28.77 -30.65
CA GLN A 615 23.48 -28.94 -31.90
C GLN A 615 23.72 -30.32 -32.51
N LEU A 616 24.96 -30.81 -32.54
CA LEU A 616 25.27 -32.15 -33.04
C LEU A 616 24.62 -33.27 -32.20
N ARG A 617 24.54 -33.08 -30.88
CA ARG A 617 23.82 -34.01 -29.98
C ARG A 617 22.33 -34.04 -30.28
N ASP A 618 21.73 -32.88 -30.49
CA ASP A 618 20.31 -32.76 -30.78
C ASP A 618 19.99 -33.34 -32.18
N ASP A 619 20.86 -33.15 -33.19
CA ASP A 619 20.81 -33.83 -34.49
C ASP A 619 20.92 -35.36 -34.36
N THR A 620 21.79 -35.84 -33.46
CA THR A 620 21.98 -37.27 -33.18
C THR A 620 20.75 -37.87 -32.48
N PHE A 621 20.10 -37.10 -31.59
CA PHE A 621 18.88 -37.49 -30.89
C PHE A 621 17.65 -37.51 -31.81
N GLN A 622 17.55 -36.56 -32.74
CA GLN A 622 16.47 -36.49 -33.73
C GLN A 622 16.62 -37.52 -34.87
N GLY A 623 17.69 -38.32 -34.87
CA GLY A 623 17.95 -39.33 -35.90
C GLY A 623 18.43 -38.75 -37.23
N GLN A 624 18.64 -37.43 -37.32
CA GLN A 624 19.09 -36.74 -38.53
C GLN A 624 20.61 -36.80 -38.72
N GLY A 625 21.35 -37.17 -37.68
CA GLY A 625 22.79 -37.47 -37.70
C GLY A 625 23.18 -38.88 -38.21
N GLN A 626 22.27 -39.60 -38.87
CA GLN A 626 22.40 -41.04 -39.21
C GLN A 626 23.39 -41.40 -40.34
N ASN A 627 24.07 -40.43 -40.95
CA ASN A 627 25.06 -40.66 -42.01
C ASN A 627 26.49 -40.40 -41.51
N ASP A 628 27.50 -40.89 -42.24
CA ASP A 628 28.95 -40.66 -42.01
C ASP A 628 29.31 -39.21 -41.64
N SER A 629 28.51 -38.24 -42.11
CA SER A 629 28.54 -36.83 -41.72
C SER A 629 28.48 -36.51 -40.22
N GLY A 630 27.88 -37.37 -39.38
CA GLY A 630 27.78 -37.16 -37.93
C GLY A 630 29.10 -37.47 -37.23
N ALA A 631 29.76 -38.56 -37.63
CA ALA A 631 31.08 -38.94 -37.11
C ALA A 631 32.17 -37.96 -37.59
N GLU A 632 32.09 -37.48 -38.84
CA GLU A 632 32.99 -36.45 -39.37
C GLU A 632 32.84 -35.11 -38.64
N ARG A 633 31.60 -34.67 -38.39
CA ARG A 633 31.32 -33.46 -37.58
C ARG A 633 31.89 -33.61 -36.18
N GLN A 634 31.67 -34.75 -35.52
CA GLN A 634 32.22 -35.02 -34.18
C GLN A 634 33.76 -34.99 -34.16
N ARG A 635 34.42 -35.53 -35.19
CA ARG A 635 35.88 -35.50 -35.33
C ARG A 635 36.40 -34.07 -35.49
N SER A 636 35.74 -33.26 -36.32
CA SER A 636 36.13 -31.84 -36.52
C SER A 636 36.02 -31.00 -35.25
N LEU A 637 35.01 -31.27 -34.41
CA LEU A 637 34.85 -30.60 -33.12
C LEU A 637 35.94 -31.00 -32.13
N ARG A 638 36.33 -32.29 -32.12
CA ARG A 638 37.44 -32.76 -31.30
C ARG A 638 38.77 -32.13 -31.72
N GLU A 639 39.08 -32.09 -33.02
CA GLU A 639 40.32 -31.48 -33.52
C GLU A 639 40.43 -29.99 -33.15
N ARG A 640 39.31 -29.26 -33.19
CA ARG A 640 39.26 -27.86 -32.73
C ARG A 640 39.53 -27.76 -31.23
N LEU A 641 38.87 -28.60 -30.41
CA LEU A 641 39.12 -28.64 -28.96
C LEU A 641 40.59 -28.95 -28.64
N GLU A 642 41.19 -29.93 -29.32
CA GLU A 642 42.60 -30.30 -29.17
C GLU A 642 43.52 -29.12 -29.52
N SER A 643 43.22 -28.38 -30.61
CA SER A 643 43.97 -27.19 -30.99
C SER A 643 43.87 -26.06 -29.94
N THR A 644 42.69 -25.85 -29.37
CA THR A 644 42.44 -24.86 -28.32
C THR A 644 43.18 -25.24 -27.03
N VAL A 645 43.09 -26.51 -26.59
CA VAL A 645 43.80 -27.04 -25.42
C VAL A 645 45.32 -26.96 -25.61
N GLN A 646 45.82 -27.30 -26.80
CA GLN A 646 47.25 -27.17 -27.10
C GLN A 646 47.70 -25.70 -27.11
N GLY A 647 46.85 -24.79 -27.59
CA GLY A 647 47.07 -23.34 -27.50
C GLY A 647 47.19 -22.85 -26.05
N LEU A 648 46.28 -23.29 -25.17
CA LEU A 648 46.28 -22.98 -23.74
C LEU A 648 47.49 -23.58 -22.99
N ARG A 649 47.95 -24.77 -23.40
CA ARG A 649 49.18 -25.37 -22.85
C ARG A 649 50.43 -24.61 -23.29
N ARG A 650 50.46 -24.11 -24.54
CA ARG A 650 51.57 -23.30 -25.08
C ARG A 650 51.61 -21.88 -24.50
N SER A 651 50.47 -21.31 -24.10
CA SER A 651 50.43 -19.98 -23.45
C SER A 651 50.94 -19.98 -22.01
N GLY A 652 51.25 -21.16 -21.43
CA GLY A 652 51.75 -21.30 -20.06
C GLY A 652 50.65 -21.19 -18.99
N GLU A 653 49.38 -21.05 -19.38
CA GLU A 653 48.24 -20.86 -18.47
C GLU A 653 47.64 -22.20 -17.94
N GLY A 654 48.04 -23.33 -18.52
CA GLY A 654 47.63 -24.68 -18.09
C GLY A 654 46.14 -24.96 -18.35
N ALA A 655 45.83 -25.80 -19.33
CA ALA A 655 44.45 -26.18 -19.63
C ALA A 655 43.78 -26.86 -18.41
N PRO A 656 42.53 -26.50 -18.04
CA PRO A 656 41.77 -27.22 -17.03
C PRO A 656 41.60 -28.69 -17.39
N SER A 657 41.62 -29.57 -16.38
CA SER A 657 41.38 -31.01 -16.57
C SER A 657 40.00 -31.31 -17.16
N ASP A 658 39.00 -30.46 -16.91
CA ASP A 658 37.68 -30.58 -17.52
C ASP A 658 37.69 -30.50 -19.05
N LEU A 659 38.69 -29.85 -19.67
CA LEU A 659 38.83 -29.84 -21.12
C LEU A 659 39.43 -31.16 -21.66
N ASP A 660 40.26 -31.83 -20.86
CA ASP A 660 40.74 -33.19 -21.17
C ASP A 660 39.58 -34.20 -21.07
N ASP A 661 38.70 -34.06 -20.05
CA ASP A 661 37.48 -34.87 -19.93
C ASP A 661 36.49 -34.63 -21.10
N ALA A 662 36.46 -33.40 -21.62
CA ALA A 662 35.66 -33.07 -22.80
C ALA A 662 36.19 -33.76 -24.06
N ASP A 663 37.52 -33.80 -24.25
CA ASP A 663 38.16 -34.51 -25.36
C ASP A 663 37.89 -36.02 -25.31
N GLU A 664 38.01 -36.64 -24.14
CA GLU A 664 37.69 -38.06 -23.95
C GLU A 664 36.22 -38.37 -24.26
N ALA A 665 35.30 -37.52 -23.80
CA ALA A 665 33.88 -37.67 -24.08
C ALA A 665 33.55 -37.47 -25.58
N MET A 666 34.23 -36.55 -26.28
CA MET A 666 34.11 -36.38 -27.73
C MET A 666 34.67 -37.58 -28.51
N LYS A 667 35.75 -38.20 -28.02
CA LYS A 667 36.33 -39.42 -28.58
C LYS A 667 35.43 -40.65 -28.38
N ASP A 668 34.73 -40.74 -27.25
CA ASP A 668 33.69 -41.73 -27.02
C ASP A 668 32.50 -41.55 -27.96
N ALA A 669 32.08 -40.29 -28.18
CA ALA A 669 31.03 -39.95 -29.11
C ALA A 669 31.39 -40.34 -30.56
N GLU A 670 32.61 -40.06 -31.01
CA GLU A 670 33.07 -40.47 -32.34
C GLU A 670 33.07 -42.00 -32.51
N ARG A 671 33.56 -42.72 -31.50
CA ARG A 671 33.55 -44.20 -31.49
C ARG A 671 32.14 -44.79 -31.47
N ALA A 672 31.20 -44.10 -30.85
CA ALA A 672 29.80 -44.51 -30.81
C ALA A 672 29.09 -44.20 -32.13
N LEU A 673 29.34 -43.04 -32.74
CA LEU A 673 28.76 -42.66 -34.04
C LEU A 673 29.27 -43.55 -35.18
N SER A 674 30.52 -44.00 -35.12
CA SER A 674 31.11 -44.94 -36.09
C SER A 674 30.58 -46.39 -35.99
N GLN A 675 29.84 -46.73 -34.92
CA GLN A 675 29.16 -48.03 -34.77
C GLN A 675 27.77 -48.05 -35.43
N GLY A 676 27.37 -46.95 -36.10
CA GLY A 676 26.08 -46.83 -36.76
C GLY A 676 24.90 -46.83 -35.76
N PRO A 677 23.71 -47.35 -36.15
CA PRO A 677 22.47 -47.22 -35.38
C PRO A 677 22.54 -47.77 -33.95
N ALA A 678 23.38 -48.79 -33.72
CA ALA A 678 23.55 -49.41 -32.40
C ALA A 678 24.34 -48.53 -31.42
N GLY A 679 25.04 -47.50 -31.91
CA GLY A 679 25.86 -46.59 -31.12
C GLY A 679 25.23 -45.22 -30.85
N SER A 680 24.12 -44.86 -31.51
CA SER A 680 23.51 -43.51 -31.39
C SER A 680 23.12 -43.13 -29.96
N GLU A 681 22.57 -44.07 -29.17
CA GLU A 681 22.23 -43.78 -27.77
C GLU A 681 23.47 -43.54 -26.90
N ARG A 682 24.57 -44.26 -27.19
CA ARG A 682 25.87 -44.06 -26.50
C ARG A 682 26.51 -42.74 -26.95
N ALA A 683 26.35 -42.38 -28.22
CA ALA A 683 26.83 -41.12 -28.78
C ALA A 683 26.15 -39.93 -28.10
N VAL A 684 24.83 -39.90 -27.99
CA VAL A 684 24.09 -38.82 -27.31
C VAL A 684 24.54 -38.67 -25.86
N LYS A 685 24.74 -39.78 -25.13
CA LYS A 685 25.26 -39.77 -23.75
C LYS A 685 26.69 -39.23 -23.67
N ALA A 686 27.57 -39.62 -24.60
CA ALA A 686 28.95 -39.14 -24.66
C ALA A 686 29.02 -37.65 -25.04
N GLN A 687 28.20 -37.20 -25.99
CA GLN A 687 28.08 -35.81 -26.39
C GLN A 687 27.52 -34.93 -25.25
N GLY A 688 26.56 -35.45 -24.47
CA GLY A 688 26.06 -34.77 -23.27
C GLY A 688 27.15 -34.57 -22.21
N ARG A 689 28.00 -35.58 -21.97
CA ARG A 689 29.19 -35.45 -21.11
C ARG A 689 30.16 -34.41 -21.66
N ALA A 690 30.42 -34.41 -22.96
CA ALA A 690 31.31 -33.43 -23.60
C ALA A 690 30.83 -31.98 -23.41
N VAL A 691 29.53 -31.69 -23.63
CA VAL A 691 28.97 -30.35 -23.41
C VAL A 691 29.12 -29.93 -21.94
N GLN A 692 28.86 -30.84 -21.00
CA GLN A 692 28.99 -30.54 -19.58
C GLN A 692 30.44 -30.23 -19.18
N SER A 693 31.39 -31.02 -19.69
CA SER A 693 32.83 -30.83 -19.45
C SER A 693 33.36 -29.54 -20.10
N LEU A 694 32.90 -29.20 -21.33
CA LEU A 694 33.22 -27.91 -21.97
C LEU A 694 32.73 -26.72 -21.14
N ARG A 695 31.53 -26.79 -20.57
CA ARG A 695 31.00 -25.73 -19.69
C ARG A 695 31.83 -25.59 -18.42
N ARG A 696 32.16 -26.70 -17.75
CA ARG A 696 33.03 -26.67 -16.56
C ARG A 696 34.43 -26.14 -16.88
N GLY A 697 35.00 -26.53 -18.02
CA GLY A 697 36.28 -26.02 -18.49
C GLY A 697 36.25 -24.52 -18.80
N ALA A 698 35.17 -24.04 -19.40
CA ALA A 698 34.93 -22.61 -19.61
C ALA A 698 34.79 -21.86 -18.27
N ASP A 699 34.02 -22.40 -17.32
CA ASP A 699 33.85 -21.81 -15.99
C ASP A 699 35.18 -21.76 -15.22
N ALA A 700 36.01 -22.80 -15.34
CA ALA A 700 37.33 -22.85 -14.71
C ALA A 700 38.29 -21.83 -15.32
N LEU A 701 38.26 -21.63 -16.65
CA LEU A 701 39.01 -20.58 -17.32
C LEU A 701 38.49 -19.18 -16.97
N ALA A 702 37.17 -19.01 -16.88
CA ALA A 702 36.54 -17.75 -16.50
C ALA A 702 36.88 -17.36 -15.06
N LYS A 703 36.86 -18.32 -14.12
CA LYS A 703 37.27 -18.12 -12.73
C LYS A 703 38.74 -17.72 -12.62
N ARG A 704 39.63 -18.38 -13.37
CA ARG A 704 41.07 -18.01 -13.41
C ARG A 704 41.32 -16.66 -14.07
N ALA A 705 40.56 -16.32 -15.11
CA ALA A 705 40.60 -15.01 -15.73
C ALA A 705 40.07 -13.90 -14.79
N GLY A 706 39.19 -14.26 -13.84
CA GLY A 706 38.64 -13.38 -12.81
C GLY A 706 39.49 -13.22 -11.55
N GLU A 707 40.60 -13.95 -11.39
CA GLU A 707 41.50 -13.89 -10.21
C GLU A 707 42.73 -12.95 -10.40
N GLY A 708 42.77 -12.14 -11.46
CA GLY A 708 43.70 -11.00 -11.59
C GLY A 708 43.20 -9.75 -10.84
N PRO A 709 44.07 -8.77 -10.51
CA PRO A 709 43.68 -7.61 -9.70
C PRO A 709 42.51 -6.90 -10.36
N SER A 710 41.41 -6.90 -9.61
CA SER A 710 40.04 -6.62 -10.01
C SER A 710 39.87 -5.26 -10.69
N SER A 711 39.46 -5.31 -11.96
CA SER A 711 38.73 -4.26 -12.65
C SER A 711 37.26 -4.65 -12.66
N GLU A 712 36.49 -4.09 -11.73
CA GLU A 712 35.03 -4.12 -11.74
C GLU A 712 34.54 -3.32 -12.95
N GLY A 713 33.82 -3.99 -13.84
CA GLY A 713 33.25 -3.40 -15.03
C GLY A 713 32.01 -4.16 -15.47
N GLU A 714 30.87 -3.51 -15.29
CA GLU A 714 29.70 -3.54 -16.18
C GLU A 714 29.10 -4.93 -16.48
N GLU A 715 28.25 -5.43 -15.58
CA GLU A 715 27.10 -6.25 -16.02
C GLU A 715 26.05 -5.33 -16.60
N GLY A 716 25.94 -5.36 -17.93
CA GLY A 716 25.00 -4.61 -18.71
C GLY A 716 23.56 -4.97 -18.38
N GLN A 717 22.73 -3.93 -18.29
CA GLN A 717 21.29 -4.00 -18.48
C GLN A 717 20.98 -4.68 -19.82
N ASN A 718 20.62 -5.96 -19.74
CA ASN A 718 19.74 -6.60 -20.71
C ASN A 718 18.73 -7.41 -19.89
N GLY A 719 17.53 -6.84 -19.73
CA GLY A 719 16.42 -7.45 -18.99
C GLY A 719 15.80 -8.64 -19.74
N ARG A 720 16.52 -9.76 -19.79
CA ARG A 720 15.99 -11.08 -20.16
C ARG A 720 16.29 -12.08 -19.07
N ASP A 721 15.29 -12.87 -18.70
CA ASP A 721 15.47 -13.98 -17.78
C ASP A 721 16.34 -15.08 -18.42
N PRO A 722 16.97 -15.98 -17.65
CA PRO A 722 17.78 -17.10 -18.16
C PRO A 722 16.97 -18.17 -18.95
N LEU A 723 15.71 -17.90 -19.27
CA LEU A 723 14.86 -18.66 -20.19
C LEU A 723 14.43 -17.83 -21.42
N GLY A 724 15.00 -16.64 -21.62
CA GLY A 724 14.82 -15.82 -22.82
C GLY A 724 13.51 -15.05 -22.90
N ARG A 725 12.84 -14.76 -21.78
CA ARG A 725 11.65 -13.89 -21.76
C ARG A 725 12.02 -12.44 -21.45
N ASP A 726 11.52 -11.52 -22.26
CA ASP A 726 11.55 -10.08 -22.01
C ASP A 726 10.56 -9.72 -20.89
N LEU A 727 11.02 -9.04 -19.84
CA LEU A 727 10.18 -8.47 -18.79
C LEU A 727 10.16 -6.94 -18.94
N GLY A 728 9.13 -6.41 -19.60
CA GLY A 728 8.90 -4.97 -19.67
C GLY A 728 7.74 -4.60 -20.60
N GLY A 729 6.55 -4.39 -20.03
CA GLY A 729 5.39 -3.90 -20.75
C GLY A 729 4.12 -3.89 -19.91
N ASP A 730 4.08 -3.04 -18.89
CA ASP A 730 2.84 -2.71 -18.19
C ASP A 730 1.99 -1.77 -19.05
N GLY A 731 0.71 -2.14 -19.18
CA GLY A 731 -0.29 -1.41 -19.95
C GLY A 731 -1.12 -0.51 -19.03
N GLY A 732 -1.13 0.78 -19.31
CA GLY A 732 -1.98 1.74 -18.61
C GLY A 732 -2.35 2.93 -19.49
N GLN A 733 -3.59 2.96 -19.95
CA GLN A 733 -4.26 4.11 -20.54
C GLN A 733 -4.28 5.29 -19.57
N ASN A 734 -3.95 6.50 -20.03
CA ASN A 734 -4.76 7.71 -19.80
C ASN A 734 -4.32 8.85 -20.72
N GLY A 735 -5.31 9.46 -21.37
CA GLY A 735 -5.16 10.58 -22.28
C GLY A 735 -5.01 11.93 -21.58
N ALA A 736 -4.55 12.90 -22.38
CA ALA A 736 -4.66 14.34 -22.20
C ALA A 736 -4.00 14.97 -20.96
N ALA A 737 -2.74 15.41 -21.13
CA ALA A 737 -2.26 16.76 -20.76
C ALA A 737 -0.80 16.92 -21.20
N ARG A 738 -0.55 17.58 -22.34
CA ARG A 738 0.80 18.01 -22.73
C ARG A 738 1.19 19.25 -21.92
N LEU A 739 1.59 19.07 -20.68
CA LEU A 739 2.31 20.11 -19.92
C LEU A 739 3.78 20.07 -20.32
N HIS A 740 4.27 21.21 -20.79
CA HIS A 740 5.57 21.39 -21.44
C HIS A 740 6.68 21.58 -20.39
N PRO A 741 7.83 20.88 -20.47
CA PRO A 741 8.99 21.22 -19.66
C PRO A 741 9.67 22.49 -20.23
N PRO A 742 9.98 23.51 -19.40
CA PRO A 742 10.79 24.64 -19.84
C PRO A 742 12.25 24.20 -19.97
N GLY A 743 12.88 24.43 -21.13
CA GLY A 743 14.32 24.18 -21.31
C GLY A 743 14.80 23.59 -22.64
N ALA A 744 13.98 23.52 -23.70
CA ALA A 744 14.46 23.01 -24.98
C ALA A 744 15.55 23.91 -25.60
N ALA A 745 16.68 23.29 -25.99
CA ALA A 745 17.83 23.94 -26.62
C ALA A 745 17.41 24.80 -27.83
N PRO A 746 18.04 25.97 -28.08
CA PRO A 746 17.73 26.86 -29.21
C PRO A 746 17.67 26.14 -30.58
N ALA A 747 18.53 25.14 -30.80
CA ALA A 747 18.57 24.34 -32.02
C ALA A 747 17.32 23.46 -32.22
N GLN A 748 16.79 22.86 -31.14
CA GLN A 748 15.56 22.08 -31.20
C GLN A 748 14.33 22.98 -31.39
N ARG A 749 14.34 24.19 -30.83
CA ARG A 749 13.30 25.19 -31.07
C ARG A 749 13.31 25.68 -32.53
N ALA A 750 14.49 25.91 -33.10
CA ALA A 750 14.64 26.27 -34.51
C ALA A 750 14.14 25.17 -35.46
N HIS A 751 14.50 23.90 -35.19
CA HIS A 751 14.01 22.78 -35.98
C HIS A 751 12.49 22.60 -35.88
N ARG A 752 11.91 22.70 -34.67
CA ARG A 752 10.45 22.62 -34.49
C ARG A 752 9.71 23.78 -35.17
N LEU A 753 10.28 24.99 -35.13
CA LEU A 753 9.74 26.14 -35.87
C LEU A 753 9.78 25.89 -37.38
N GLN A 754 10.89 25.35 -37.90
CA GLN A 754 11.02 25.04 -39.32
C GLN A 754 10.02 23.95 -39.78
N GLU A 755 9.83 22.90 -38.98
CA GLU A 755 8.82 21.85 -39.24
C GLU A 755 7.40 22.42 -39.22
N GLU A 756 7.08 23.29 -38.26
CA GLU A 756 5.77 23.93 -38.15
C GLU A 756 5.52 24.88 -39.34
N LEU A 757 6.55 25.59 -39.82
CA LEU A 757 6.48 26.46 -40.99
C LEU A 757 6.28 25.65 -42.28
N GLN A 758 7.03 24.55 -42.48
CA GLN A 758 6.85 23.65 -43.62
C GLN A 758 5.45 23.00 -43.62
N ARG A 759 4.99 22.53 -42.46
CA ARG A 759 3.66 21.94 -42.29
C ARG A 759 2.53 22.92 -42.61
N ARG A 760 2.72 24.21 -42.29
CA ARG A 760 1.75 25.27 -42.63
C ARG A 760 1.83 25.68 -44.10
N LEU A 761 3.01 25.58 -44.72
CA LEU A 761 3.18 25.82 -46.16
C LEU A 761 2.46 24.75 -47.00
N ASP A 762 2.41 23.50 -46.54
CA ASP A 762 1.74 22.38 -47.22
C ASP A 762 0.19 22.44 -47.14
N GLN A 763 -0.36 23.32 -46.30
CA GLN A 763 -1.81 23.51 -46.18
C GLN A 763 -2.32 24.48 -47.26
N ARG A 764 -2.64 23.94 -48.44
CA ARG A 764 -3.12 24.70 -49.62
C ARG A 764 -4.42 25.50 -49.42
N GLU A 765 -5.15 25.29 -48.32
CA GLU A 765 -6.38 26.01 -47.99
C GLU A 765 -6.14 27.33 -47.24
N ARG A 766 -4.88 27.67 -46.92
CA ARG A 766 -4.55 28.92 -46.22
C ARG A 766 -4.61 30.15 -47.16
N PRO A 767 -4.91 31.35 -46.62
CA PRO A 767 -4.87 32.58 -47.40
C PRO A 767 -3.51 32.80 -48.07
N ALA A 768 -3.52 33.24 -49.34
CA ALA A 768 -2.30 33.40 -50.15
C ALA A 768 -1.27 34.34 -49.51
N GLU A 769 -1.72 35.39 -48.82
CA GLU A 769 -0.84 36.33 -48.10
C GLU A 769 -0.08 35.66 -46.95
N GLU A 770 -0.70 34.67 -46.29
CA GLU A 770 -0.09 33.94 -45.19
C GLU A 770 0.96 32.95 -45.70
N LEU A 771 0.68 32.24 -46.80
CA LEU A 771 1.65 31.34 -47.43
C LEU A 771 2.89 32.09 -47.94
N ASP A 772 2.70 33.26 -48.55
CA ASP A 772 3.80 34.12 -49.04
C ASP A 772 4.62 34.75 -47.89
N TYR A 773 3.98 34.99 -46.74
CA TYR A 773 4.69 35.39 -45.51
C TYR A 773 5.52 34.23 -44.92
N LEU A 774 4.95 33.03 -44.84
CA LEU A 774 5.63 31.83 -44.34
C LEU A 774 6.82 31.43 -45.24
N GLU A 775 6.70 31.58 -46.56
CA GLU A 775 7.78 31.31 -47.51
C GLU A 775 8.95 32.30 -47.35
N ARG A 776 8.66 33.59 -47.14
CA ARG A 776 9.69 34.61 -46.86
C ARG A 776 10.39 34.38 -45.52
N LEU A 777 9.68 33.85 -44.53
CA LEU A 777 10.24 33.52 -43.23
C LEU A 777 11.20 32.32 -43.30
N LEU A 778 10.98 31.39 -44.23
CA LEU A 778 11.81 30.21 -44.44
C LEU A 778 13.07 30.47 -45.30
N LYS A 779 13.06 31.56 -46.08
CA LYS A 779 14.20 32.01 -46.91
C LYS A 779 15.21 32.92 -46.18
N ARG A 780 14.90 33.36 -44.96
CA ARG A 780 15.79 34.16 -44.09
C ARG A 780 16.39 33.29 -43.00
#